data_AF-A0A562PJ09-F1
#
_entry.id   AF-A0A562PJ09-F1
#
_cell.length_a   1.000
_cell.length_b   1.000
_cell.length_c   1.000
_cell.angle_alpha   90.00
_cell.angle_beta   90.00
_cell.angle_gamma   90.00
#
_symmetry.space_group_name_H-M   'P 1'
#
loop_
_entity.id
_entity.type
_entity.pdbx_description
1 polymer ?
#
loop_
_entity_poly.entity_id
_entity_poly.type
_entity_poly.pdbx_seq_one_letter_code
_entity_poly.pdbx_strand_id
1 'polypeptide(L)'
;MTLKLNATVVFGSWFDDVEDGSDGADLFVGGFGNLADEGNDLMAGGAGNDTMRGSDGADTLDGGAGSDRADYREAASGVVVDLGAGSAQDGTADDTLVSIEQAWGSAYADSLTGSAGADTLSGGADADTLDGAGGFDIAWYGDATAGVTVNLGTGSASGGAGADVLRSIEGVTGGAFADALTGDAGANLLDGGAGNDTLCGGLGDDTLVGGIGDDTALFGGTLADYRITALADGRLAVTDLRADRANTGTDTLVGIRHLAFTDQVLHLPSADRLVATAAPAHAVTALLDGSYVIAYGGTDAGGDGGVFLHRYSADGTAADGAGAVNTATAGQQDGAAVAALYDGGWVVAWHTAAAGGAIALQRFAADGSASGAELLVDGAAGGTAPAVTATIDGGFVVAWQDGGQDGGQDVHAQRFDAGGIAQGTVVVNTAPAGAQAAPVLAEQDNGCMAAWHWADGSGEGVAVRQFTWDGTAAGDDVRLQTAGVVTDVAIATLYAGGGAAAAGTVVTWIQDDGNPATADDAVMAQRFDASGAAAGSPVTVANALFQHEAAVTGLRDGGFIVVWDSVAADGTTAIMGRYYMGVGFPTGQVWQVNQGAIAGQLAALSVTEGEDGRVIVGWTDGAAQTWQQGIGYDGRVEFASAPAATASLVQAAVQAMALPADDGQQQVVELTGVPHPGTHGGMFYDIALM
;
A
#
# COMPACT_ATOMS: atom_id res chain seq x y z
N MET A 1 27.81 -16.18 21.14
CA MET A 1 27.21 -17.51 20.78
C MET A 1 26.79 -17.44 19.31
N THR A 2 26.80 -18.51 18.51
CA THR A 2 26.30 -18.42 17.12
C THR A 2 24.83 -18.78 17.09
N LEU A 3 23.97 -17.79 16.93
CA LEU A 3 22.53 -17.97 16.74
C LEU A 3 22.24 -18.00 15.24
N LYS A 4 21.78 -19.15 14.73
CA LYS A 4 21.25 -19.28 13.36
C LYS A 4 19.78 -19.63 13.49
N LEU A 5 18.88 -18.73 13.11
CA LEU A 5 17.45 -19.00 13.10
C LEU A 5 16.89 -18.54 11.75
N ASN A 6 16.02 -19.36 11.15
CA ASN A 6 15.29 -19.04 9.93
C ASN A 6 14.13 -18.07 10.23
N ALA A 7 14.37 -17.00 10.98
CA ALA A 7 13.33 -16.09 11.47
C ALA A 7 13.73 -14.62 11.28
N THR A 8 12.75 -13.80 10.91
CA THR A 8 12.81 -12.35 10.63
C THR A 8 13.24 -11.47 11.81
N VAL A 9 13.39 -12.03 13.02
CA VAL A 9 13.83 -11.30 14.21
C VAL A 9 14.88 -12.11 14.96
N VAL A 10 16.07 -11.55 15.12
CA VAL A 10 17.20 -12.16 15.83
C VAL A 10 17.43 -11.40 17.13
N PHE A 11 17.50 -12.13 18.25
CA PHE A 11 17.83 -11.57 19.57
C PHE A 11 19.17 -12.12 20.04
N GLY A 12 20.10 -11.23 20.35
CA GLY A 12 21.34 -11.54 21.03
C GLY A 12 21.16 -11.81 22.53
N SER A 13 22.29 -11.98 23.20
CA SER A 13 22.46 -12.23 24.61
C SER A 13 23.44 -11.20 25.19
N TRP A 14 23.60 -11.17 26.52
CA TRP A 14 24.45 -10.17 27.21
C TRP A 14 25.97 -10.32 27.01
N PHE A 15 26.41 -10.96 25.93
CA PHE A 15 27.81 -11.32 25.64
C PHE A 15 28.03 -11.28 24.13
N ASP A 16 29.28 -11.11 23.70
CA ASP A 16 29.67 -11.20 22.29
C ASP A 16 28.97 -12.35 21.52
N ASP A 17 28.10 -11.95 20.60
CA ASP A 17 27.28 -12.80 19.79
C ASP A 17 27.63 -12.75 18.31
N VAL A 18 27.21 -13.80 17.60
CA VAL A 18 27.27 -13.89 16.16
C VAL A 18 25.87 -14.24 15.69
N GLU A 19 25.24 -13.28 15.03
CA GLU A 19 23.87 -13.30 14.54
C GLU A 19 23.93 -13.40 13.01
N ASP A 20 23.41 -14.49 12.46
CA ASP A 20 23.31 -14.68 11.00
C ASP A 20 21.84 -14.60 10.60
N GLY A 21 21.51 -13.63 9.74
CA GLY A 21 20.21 -13.46 9.11
C GLY A 21 19.92 -14.45 7.98
N SER A 22 18.80 -14.20 7.33
CA SER A 22 18.22 -14.95 6.23
C SER A 22 18.49 -14.26 4.88
N ASP A 23 17.71 -14.60 3.85
CA ASP A 23 17.74 -13.90 2.56
C ASP A 23 16.55 -12.90 2.45
N GLY A 24 15.82 -12.66 3.54
CA GLY A 24 14.71 -11.71 3.63
C GLY A 24 15.03 -10.55 4.58
N ALA A 25 14.13 -9.57 4.67
CA ALA A 25 14.29 -8.43 5.56
C ALA A 25 14.27 -8.84 7.04
N ASP A 26 15.41 -8.77 7.72
CA ASP A 26 15.58 -9.18 9.10
C ASP A 26 15.68 -8.00 10.07
N LEU A 27 15.21 -8.19 11.29
CA LEU A 27 15.42 -7.28 12.41
C LEU A 27 16.39 -7.89 13.42
N PHE A 28 17.57 -7.28 13.56
CA PHE A 28 18.56 -7.67 14.55
C PHE A 28 18.45 -6.78 15.79
N VAL A 29 18.51 -7.40 16.96
CA VAL A 29 18.54 -6.73 18.25
C VAL A 29 19.60 -7.40 19.11
N GLY A 30 20.74 -6.71 19.32
CA GLY A 30 21.91 -7.25 20.03
C GLY A 30 21.65 -7.71 21.47
N GLY A 31 20.54 -7.27 22.10
CA GLY A 31 20.22 -7.63 23.48
C GLY A 31 18.74 -7.75 23.85
N PHE A 32 18.47 -8.31 25.03
CA PHE A 32 17.13 -8.42 25.59
C PHE A 32 16.65 -7.11 26.26
N GLY A 33 16.03 -6.23 25.48
CA GLY A 33 15.34 -5.01 25.96
C GLY A 33 16.29 -3.84 26.32
N ASN A 34 15.75 -2.75 26.89
CA ASN A 34 16.48 -1.50 27.20
C ASN A 34 17.51 -1.62 28.36
N LEU A 35 18.14 -2.77 28.57
CA LEU A 35 19.22 -2.94 29.54
C LEU A 35 20.53 -3.04 28.76
N ALA A 36 21.42 -2.06 28.97
CA ALA A 36 22.79 -1.97 28.49
C ALA A 36 23.42 -3.37 28.32
N ASP A 37 23.39 -3.86 27.09
CA ASP A 37 24.31 -4.91 26.67
C ASP A 37 25.68 -4.28 26.56
N GLU A 38 26.76 -5.00 26.88
CA GLU A 38 28.13 -4.51 26.64
C GLU A 38 28.87 -5.50 25.71
N GLY A 39 28.14 -6.44 25.10
CA GLY A 39 28.65 -7.38 24.11
C GLY A 39 29.21 -6.66 22.89
N ASN A 40 30.16 -7.29 22.21
CA ASN A 40 30.63 -6.83 20.90
C ASN A 40 30.12 -7.83 19.88
N ASP A 41 29.02 -7.49 19.24
CA ASP A 41 28.24 -8.41 18.44
C ASP A 41 28.60 -8.33 16.96
N LEU A 42 28.45 -9.45 16.27
CA LEU A 42 28.56 -9.52 14.81
C LEU A 42 27.19 -9.87 14.25
N MET A 43 26.56 -8.91 13.57
CA MET A 43 25.29 -9.08 12.87
C MET A 43 25.57 -9.16 11.38
N ALA A 44 25.17 -10.26 10.74
CA ALA A 44 25.29 -10.47 9.31
C ALA A 44 23.89 -10.63 8.71
N GLY A 45 23.41 -9.58 8.05
CA GLY A 45 22.09 -9.45 7.45
C GLY A 45 21.82 -10.52 6.40
N GLY A 46 22.61 -10.51 5.34
CA GLY A 46 22.51 -11.50 4.29
C GLY A 46 22.00 -10.87 3.02
N ALA A 47 20.83 -11.27 2.54
CA ALA A 47 20.11 -10.55 1.50
C ALA A 47 18.78 -10.05 2.06
N GLY A 48 18.19 -9.01 1.49
CA GLY A 48 16.98 -8.40 2.06
C GLY A 48 17.25 -6.97 2.51
N ASN A 49 16.23 -6.28 3.00
CA ASN A 49 16.37 -4.94 3.57
C ASN A 49 16.35 -5.06 5.09
N ASP A 50 17.52 -5.10 5.70
CA ASP A 50 17.65 -5.44 7.12
C ASP A 50 17.62 -4.19 8.02
N THR A 51 17.15 -4.36 9.25
CA THR A 51 17.25 -3.34 10.29
C THR A 51 18.09 -3.89 11.45
N MET A 52 19.17 -3.20 11.78
CA MET A 52 20.15 -3.64 12.75
C MET A 52 20.25 -2.68 13.93
N ARG A 53 20.13 -3.23 15.14
CA ARG A 53 20.28 -2.51 16.41
C ARG A 53 21.38 -3.17 17.24
N GLY A 54 22.59 -2.63 17.17
CA GLY A 54 23.77 -3.13 17.89
C GLY A 54 23.60 -3.18 19.40
N SER A 55 22.90 -2.18 19.96
CA SER A 55 22.86 -1.87 21.42
C SER A 55 24.18 -1.24 21.90
N ASP A 56 24.55 -1.31 23.19
CA ASP A 56 25.86 -0.77 23.60
C ASP A 56 26.93 -1.84 23.34
N GLY A 57 28.13 -1.45 22.91
CA GLY A 57 29.12 -2.42 22.43
C GLY A 57 30.01 -1.85 21.35
N ALA A 58 31.05 -2.59 20.96
CA ALA A 58 31.76 -2.32 19.70
C ALA A 58 31.26 -3.33 18.65
N ASP A 59 30.14 -3.02 18.02
CA ASP A 59 29.44 -3.98 17.19
C ASP A 59 29.92 -3.95 15.74
N THR A 60 29.67 -5.02 15.01
CA THR A 60 29.85 -5.10 13.57
C THR A 60 28.50 -5.37 12.93
N LEU A 61 27.98 -4.37 12.21
CA LEU A 61 26.72 -4.44 11.48
C LEU A 61 27.01 -4.60 9.99
N ASP A 62 26.82 -5.81 9.46
CA ASP A 62 27.04 -6.15 8.05
C ASP A 62 25.69 -6.41 7.35
N GLY A 63 25.17 -5.39 6.67
CA GLY A 63 23.88 -5.44 5.95
C GLY A 63 23.83 -6.53 4.88
N GLY A 64 24.94 -6.70 4.16
CA GLY A 64 24.98 -7.64 3.05
C GLY A 64 24.38 -7.04 1.77
N ALA A 65 23.28 -7.60 1.27
CA ALA A 65 22.69 -7.26 -0.02
C ALA A 65 21.25 -6.79 0.10
N GLY A 66 21.03 -5.50 -0.09
CA GLY A 66 19.71 -4.88 -0.19
C GLY A 66 19.84 -3.42 0.18
N SER A 67 18.85 -2.88 0.87
CA SER A 67 18.94 -1.56 1.52
C SER A 67 18.84 -1.75 3.01
N ASP A 68 19.99 -1.66 3.67
CA ASP A 68 20.13 -2.06 5.07
C ASP A 68 20.25 -0.84 5.99
N ARG A 69 19.73 -0.98 7.20
CA ARG A 69 19.59 0.10 8.17
C ARG A 69 20.35 -0.16 9.46
N ALA A 70 21.19 0.79 9.84
CA ALA A 70 21.65 0.96 11.21
C ALA A 70 20.66 1.86 12.00
N ASP A 71 20.07 1.34 13.07
CA ASP A 71 19.02 2.01 13.85
C ASP A 71 19.48 2.35 15.27
N TYR A 72 19.79 3.62 15.50
CA TYR A 72 20.26 4.18 16.77
C TYR A 72 19.20 5.00 17.52
N ARG A 73 17.91 4.87 17.19
CA ARG A 73 16.83 5.69 17.79
C ARG A 73 16.71 5.57 19.30
N GLU A 74 17.17 4.45 19.87
CA GLU A 74 17.15 4.18 21.31
C GLU A 74 18.44 4.62 22.02
N ALA A 75 19.42 5.19 21.32
CA ALA A 75 20.68 5.65 21.92
C ALA A 75 20.43 6.74 22.96
N ALA A 76 21.16 6.67 24.07
CA ALA A 76 20.97 7.57 25.22
C ALA A 76 21.66 8.94 25.07
N SER A 77 22.33 9.18 23.94
CA SER A 77 22.98 10.44 23.57
C SER A 77 23.10 10.56 22.06
N GLY A 78 23.48 11.75 21.58
CA GLY A 78 23.69 11.99 20.16
C GLY A 78 24.82 11.12 19.58
N VAL A 79 24.60 10.58 18.39
CA VAL A 79 25.46 9.65 17.68
C VAL A 79 26.22 10.34 16.54
N VAL A 80 27.37 9.78 16.19
CA VAL A 80 28.15 10.20 15.01
C VAL A 80 28.30 9.01 14.07
N VAL A 81 27.59 9.04 12.95
CA VAL A 81 27.59 7.97 11.95
C VAL A 81 28.28 8.44 10.67
N ASP A 82 29.14 7.60 10.10
CA ASP A 82 29.77 7.81 8.80
C ASP A 82 29.71 6.49 8.02
N LEU A 83 28.75 6.39 7.09
CA LEU A 83 28.52 5.21 6.26
C LEU A 83 29.66 5.01 5.27
N GLY A 84 30.24 6.10 4.74
CA GLY A 84 31.39 6.04 3.83
C GLY A 84 32.68 5.56 4.50
N ALA A 85 32.88 5.88 5.79
CA ALA A 85 33.97 5.38 6.60
C ALA A 85 33.70 3.99 7.21
N GLY A 86 32.44 3.57 7.24
CA GLY A 86 31.99 2.31 7.84
C GLY A 86 32.09 2.34 9.37
N SER A 87 31.68 3.44 10.01
CA SER A 87 31.78 3.59 11.47
C SER A 87 30.64 4.37 12.08
N ALA A 88 30.25 4.01 13.30
CA ALA A 88 29.36 4.81 14.13
C ALA A 88 29.89 4.95 15.57
N GLN A 89 29.66 6.10 16.19
CA GLN A 89 29.96 6.36 17.60
C GLN A 89 28.65 6.61 18.32
N ASP A 90 28.28 5.69 19.20
CA ASP A 90 27.01 5.74 19.95
C ASP A 90 27.19 6.24 21.40
N GLY A 91 28.45 6.38 21.83
CA GLY A 91 28.87 6.94 23.11
C GLY A 91 29.77 6.03 23.93
N THR A 92 29.56 4.71 23.90
CA THR A 92 30.30 3.78 24.79
C THR A 92 31.46 3.08 24.09
N ALA A 93 31.27 2.71 22.83
CA ALA A 93 32.29 2.20 21.93
C ALA A 93 31.93 2.54 20.47
N ASP A 94 32.85 2.25 19.54
CA ASP A 94 32.67 2.57 18.12
C ASP A 94 32.25 1.29 17.39
N ASP A 95 31.16 1.37 16.63
CA ASP A 95 30.68 0.29 15.77
C ASP A 95 31.39 0.32 14.41
N THR A 96 31.43 -0.85 13.77
CA THR A 96 31.85 -1.05 12.38
C THR A 96 30.62 -1.31 11.52
N LEU A 97 30.43 -0.48 10.48
CA LEU A 97 29.33 -0.60 9.53
C LEU A 97 29.85 -1.14 8.20
N VAL A 98 29.16 -2.13 7.65
CA VAL A 98 29.49 -2.76 6.36
C VAL A 98 28.21 -2.88 5.53
N SER A 99 28.23 -2.35 4.31
CA SER A 99 27.09 -2.38 3.38
C SER A 99 25.80 -1.88 4.04
N ILE A 100 25.82 -0.66 4.59
CA ILE A 100 24.67 0.00 5.19
C ILE A 100 24.38 1.27 4.39
N GLU A 101 23.14 1.42 3.94
CA GLU A 101 22.67 2.54 3.12
C GLU A 101 21.67 3.44 3.87
N GLN A 102 21.20 3.01 5.05
CA GLN A 102 20.29 3.80 5.87
C GLN A 102 20.81 3.98 7.30
N ALA A 103 20.73 5.21 7.80
CA ALA A 103 21.09 5.52 9.19
C ALA A 103 19.97 6.30 9.88
N TRP A 104 19.50 5.78 11.01
CA TRP A 104 18.56 6.46 11.89
C TRP A 104 19.26 6.85 13.19
N GLY A 105 19.32 8.16 13.43
CA GLY A 105 19.85 8.79 14.63
C GLY A 105 18.97 8.61 15.86
N SER A 106 19.43 9.18 16.96
CA SER A 106 18.82 9.17 18.27
C SER A 106 17.75 10.28 18.41
N ALA A 107 17.27 10.50 19.64
CA ALA A 107 16.42 11.65 19.95
C ALA A 107 17.21 12.92 20.35
N TYR A 108 18.54 12.91 20.15
CA TYR A 108 19.47 13.94 20.55
C TYR A 108 20.24 14.45 19.33
N ALA A 109 20.95 15.58 19.47
CA ALA A 109 21.75 16.16 18.40
C ALA A 109 22.80 15.19 17.82
N ASP A 110 22.54 14.72 16.60
CA ASP A 110 23.32 13.72 15.87
C ASP A 110 24.15 14.33 14.73
N SER A 111 25.13 13.55 14.24
CA SER A 111 25.90 13.85 13.04
C SER A 111 25.95 12.61 12.15
N LEU A 112 25.15 12.60 11.10
CA LEU A 112 25.04 11.49 10.15
C LEU A 112 25.67 11.87 8.81
N THR A 113 26.61 11.06 8.35
CA THR A 113 27.27 11.21 7.04
C THR A 113 27.00 9.97 6.20
N GLY A 114 26.51 10.17 4.99
CA GLY A 114 26.30 9.15 3.97
C GLY A 114 27.61 8.64 3.36
N SER A 115 27.48 7.90 2.28
CA SER A 115 28.54 7.22 1.56
C SER A 115 28.78 7.88 0.19
N ALA A 116 29.25 7.10 -0.79
CA ALA A 116 29.28 7.52 -2.19
C ALA A 116 28.09 6.95 -3.00
N GLY A 117 27.27 6.12 -2.34
CA GLY A 117 26.05 5.49 -2.86
C GLY A 117 24.83 6.38 -2.67
N ALA A 118 23.63 5.84 -2.82
CA ALA A 118 22.41 6.56 -2.49
C ALA A 118 22.02 6.17 -1.06
N ASP A 119 22.00 7.15 -0.15
CA ASP A 119 21.76 6.90 1.26
C ASP A 119 20.47 7.56 1.77
N THR A 120 19.86 6.99 2.81
CA THR A 120 18.71 7.59 3.52
C THR A 120 19.06 7.88 4.97
N LEU A 121 18.95 9.14 5.38
CA LEU A 121 19.36 9.62 6.69
C LEU A 121 18.17 10.20 7.45
N SER A 122 17.96 9.77 8.70
CA SER A 122 17.01 10.39 9.62
C SER A 122 17.75 10.83 10.89
N GLY A 123 17.74 12.12 11.20
CA GLY A 123 18.34 12.65 12.42
C GLY A 123 17.52 12.37 13.68
N GLY A 124 16.21 12.13 13.53
CA GLY A 124 15.33 11.98 14.68
C GLY A 124 14.88 13.34 15.24
N ALA A 125 15.13 13.58 16.53
CA ALA A 125 14.73 14.80 17.21
C ALA A 125 15.95 15.60 17.67
N ASP A 126 15.72 16.87 18.04
CA ASP A 126 16.74 17.87 18.40
C ASP A 126 17.40 18.55 17.18
N ALA A 127 18.71 18.65 17.06
CA ALA A 127 19.34 19.53 16.08
C ALA A 127 20.50 18.81 15.44
N ASP A 128 20.22 18.26 14.26
CA ASP A 128 21.09 17.26 13.66
C ASP A 128 21.89 17.83 12.50
N THR A 129 22.94 17.11 12.13
CA THR A 129 23.67 17.35 10.89
C THR A 129 23.54 16.12 10.00
N LEU A 130 22.94 16.30 8.83
CA LEU A 130 22.79 15.27 7.81
C LEU A 130 23.63 15.69 6.60
N ASP A 131 24.64 14.91 6.26
CA ASP A 131 25.48 15.11 5.09
C ASP A 131 25.41 13.88 4.19
N GLY A 132 24.75 13.97 3.03
CA GLY A 132 24.68 12.83 2.10
C GLY A 132 26.02 12.44 1.49
N ALA A 133 27.02 13.32 1.58
CA ALA A 133 28.32 13.20 0.95
C ALA A 133 28.23 13.19 -0.59
N GLY A 134 28.11 12.03 -1.23
CA GLY A 134 27.95 12.00 -2.68
C GLY A 134 27.08 10.84 -3.11
N GLY A 135 26.24 11.05 -4.11
CA GLY A 135 25.19 10.09 -4.35
C GLY A 135 23.92 10.79 -4.78
N PHE A 136 22.80 10.12 -4.55
CA PHE A 136 21.49 10.75 -4.49
C PHE A 136 20.94 10.43 -3.11
N ASP A 137 20.94 11.41 -2.23
CA ASP A 137 20.74 11.17 -0.80
C ASP A 137 19.43 11.78 -0.32
N ILE A 138 18.75 11.07 0.58
CA ILE A 138 17.42 11.43 1.10
C ILE A 138 17.52 11.79 2.58
N ALA A 139 17.07 12.99 2.93
CA ALA A 139 16.73 13.34 4.32
C ALA A 139 15.29 12.90 4.61
N TRP A 140 15.12 12.02 5.59
CA TRP A 140 13.84 11.40 5.91
C TRP A 140 13.25 11.96 7.21
N TYR A 141 12.02 12.47 7.16
CA TYR A 141 11.30 13.09 8.27
C TYR A 141 9.99 12.37 8.63
N GLY A 142 9.82 11.11 8.21
CA GLY A 142 8.56 10.36 8.40
C GLY A 142 8.13 10.22 9.87
N ASP A 143 9.09 10.18 10.80
CA ASP A 143 8.84 10.09 12.25
C ASP A 143 8.61 11.47 12.93
N ALA A 144 8.66 12.58 12.18
CA ALA A 144 8.48 13.92 12.73
C ALA A 144 7.10 14.07 13.39
N THR A 145 7.05 14.69 14.57
CA THR A 145 5.82 14.78 15.38
C THR A 145 4.93 16.00 15.06
N ALA A 146 5.35 16.80 14.09
CA ALA A 146 4.65 17.96 13.55
C ALA A 146 5.22 18.28 12.16
N GLY A 147 4.60 19.23 11.44
CA GLY A 147 5.08 19.63 10.12
C GLY A 147 6.52 20.15 10.13
N VAL A 148 7.26 19.81 9.08
CA VAL A 148 8.64 20.23 8.82
C VAL A 148 8.70 21.31 7.74
N THR A 149 9.68 22.19 7.85
CA THR A 149 10.03 23.19 6.83
C THR A 149 11.46 22.94 6.41
N VAL A 150 11.63 22.42 5.19
CA VAL A 150 12.92 22.02 4.64
C VAL A 150 13.28 22.90 3.45
N ASN A 151 14.54 23.32 3.39
CA ASN A 151 15.08 24.07 2.27
C ASN A 151 16.48 23.58 1.92
N LEU A 152 16.60 22.84 0.81
CA LEU A 152 17.87 22.31 0.32
C LEU A 152 18.80 23.41 -0.17
N GLY A 153 18.26 24.48 -0.76
CA GLY A 153 19.05 25.63 -1.23
C GLY A 153 19.76 26.40 -0.11
N THR A 154 19.21 26.40 1.11
CA THR A 154 19.86 26.95 2.30
C THR A 154 20.51 25.89 3.19
N GLY A 155 20.33 24.60 2.88
CA GLY A 155 20.86 23.47 3.65
C GLY A 155 20.30 23.40 5.06
N SER A 156 18.98 23.57 5.23
CA SER A 156 18.36 23.63 6.55
C SER A 156 16.98 22.98 6.61
N ALA A 157 16.68 22.32 7.72
CA ALA A 157 15.34 21.88 8.09
C ALA A 157 14.95 22.42 9.46
N SER A 158 13.65 22.59 9.68
CA SER A 158 13.13 22.96 11.00
C SER A 158 11.71 22.43 11.23
N GLY A 159 11.25 22.38 12.49
CA GLY A 159 9.86 22.05 12.81
C GLY A 159 9.74 20.81 13.70
N GLY A 160 8.96 19.82 13.26
CA GLY A 160 8.65 18.61 14.03
C GLY A 160 9.82 17.68 14.35
N ALA A 161 10.94 17.82 13.64
CA ALA A 161 12.20 17.11 13.88
C ALA A 161 13.26 17.98 14.60
N GLY A 162 12.97 19.27 14.82
CA GLY A 162 13.88 20.20 15.48
C GLY A 162 14.58 21.14 14.50
N ALA A 163 15.90 21.34 14.54
CA ALA A 163 16.59 22.36 13.73
C ALA A 163 17.89 21.84 13.10
N ASP A 164 17.77 21.29 11.90
CA ASP A 164 18.85 20.50 11.28
C ASP A 164 19.62 21.29 10.23
N VAL A 165 20.84 20.81 9.99
CA VAL A 165 21.71 21.26 8.92
C VAL A 165 21.83 20.16 7.88
N LEU A 166 21.48 20.49 6.64
CA LEU A 166 21.51 19.57 5.50
C LEU A 166 22.66 19.92 4.55
N ARG A 167 23.41 18.92 4.11
CA ARG A 167 24.50 19.06 3.12
C ARG A 167 24.43 17.92 2.11
N SER A 168 24.63 18.23 0.84
CA SER A 168 24.65 17.23 -0.23
C SER A 168 23.44 16.29 -0.15
N ILE A 169 22.25 16.88 0.00
CA ILE A 169 20.98 16.16 0.05
C ILE A 169 20.20 16.58 -1.19
N GLU A 170 19.78 15.61 -1.98
CA GLU A 170 18.99 15.83 -3.20
C GLU A 170 17.51 15.45 -3.01
N GLY A 171 17.20 14.61 -2.02
CA GLY A 171 15.86 14.13 -1.71
C GLY A 171 15.38 14.50 -0.31
N VAL A 172 14.08 14.74 -0.16
CA VAL A 172 13.42 14.95 1.13
C VAL A 172 12.11 14.18 1.16
N THR A 173 11.89 13.41 2.22
CA THR A 173 10.60 12.82 2.56
C THR A 173 10.04 13.49 3.81
N GLY A 174 8.85 14.06 3.70
CA GLY A 174 8.08 14.67 4.79
C GLY A 174 7.51 13.66 5.78
N GLY A 175 6.73 14.19 6.73
CA GLY A 175 6.05 13.44 7.77
C GLY A 175 4.58 13.18 7.45
N ALA A 176 3.79 13.00 8.51
CA ALA A 176 2.34 12.84 8.44
C ALA A 176 1.56 14.17 8.65
N PHE A 177 2.24 15.31 8.50
CA PHE A 177 1.75 16.64 8.84
C PHE A 177 1.90 17.58 7.66
N ALA A 178 1.28 18.76 7.74
CA ALA A 178 1.43 19.78 6.71
C ALA A 178 2.88 20.30 6.65
N ASP A 179 3.60 19.87 5.62
CA ASP A 179 5.01 20.13 5.40
C ASP A 179 5.25 21.22 4.35
N ALA A 180 6.41 21.87 4.45
CA ALA A 180 6.87 22.87 3.49
C ALA A 180 8.26 22.50 2.98
N LEU A 181 8.32 21.92 1.78
CA LEU A 181 9.55 21.37 1.19
C LEU A 181 10.02 22.24 0.03
N THR A 182 11.26 22.71 0.08
CA THR A 182 11.88 23.52 -0.97
C THR A 182 13.19 22.90 -1.43
N GLY A 183 13.30 22.62 -2.74
CA GLY A 183 14.52 22.13 -3.37
C GLY A 183 15.54 23.24 -3.62
N ASP A 184 16.59 22.92 -4.36
CA ASP A 184 17.66 23.82 -4.73
C ASP A 184 17.67 24.14 -6.24
N ALA A 185 18.84 24.08 -6.88
CA ALA A 185 18.96 24.26 -8.32
C ALA A 185 19.36 22.98 -9.05
N GLY A 186 19.53 21.87 -8.30
CA GLY A 186 19.80 20.54 -8.79
C GLY A 186 18.55 19.86 -9.33
N ALA A 187 18.57 18.53 -9.40
CA ALA A 187 17.37 17.74 -9.64
C ALA A 187 16.96 17.14 -8.30
N ASN A 188 15.85 17.59 -7.73
CA ASN A 188 15.43 17.18 -6.39
C ASN A 188 14.25 16.21 -6.43
N LEU A 189 14.16 15.34 -5.41
CA LEU A 189 12.97 14.56 -5.10
C LEU A 189 12.34 15.10 -3.81
N LEU A 190 11.16 15.69 -3.91
CA LEU A 190 10.42 16.16 -2.73
C LEU A 190 9.16 15.32 -2.60
N ASP A 191 9.08 14.52 -1.54
CA ASP A 191 7.88 13.77 -1.15
C ASP A 191 7.26 14.40 0.10
N GLY A 192 6.05 14.92 -0.01
CA GLY A 192 5.30 15.53 1.09
C GLY A 192 4.90 14.53 2.17
N GLY A 193 4.79 13.24 1.84
CA GLY A 193 4.31 12.22 2.77
C GLY A 193 2.79 12.26 2.92
N ALA A 194 2.29 12.33 4.14
CA ALA A 194 0.88 12.56 4.40
C ALA A 194 0.71 13.95 5.02
N GLY A 195 -0.36 14.66 4.71
CA GLY A 195 -0.42 16.05 5.13
C GLY A 195 -1.34 16.88 4.28
N ASN A 196 -0.98 18.13 4.11
CA ASN A 196 -1.52 19.07 3.14
C ASN A 196 -0.32 19.94 2.81
N ASP A 197 0.47 19.48 1.87
CA ASP A 197 1.88 19.85 1.80
C ASP A 197 2.12 20.94 0.78
N THR A 198 3.17 21.72 0.99
CA THR A 198 3.59 22.79 0.09
C THR A 198 4.97 22.48 -0.44
N LEU A 199 5.05 22.15 -1.73
CA LEU A 199 6.27 21.71 -2.40
C LEU A 199 6.74 22.77 -3.40
N CYS A 200 8.03 23.11 -3.37
CA CYS A 200 8.67 24.01 -4.33
C CYS A 200 9.96 23.35 -4.84
N GLY A 201 9.96 22.84 -6.07
CA GLY A 201 11.16 22.22 -6.67
C GLY A 201 12.35 23.18 -6.76
N GLY A 202 12.14 24.38 -7.29
CA GLY A 202 13.19 25.38 -7.41
C GLY A 202 13.60 25.58 -8.86
N LEU A 203 14.88 25.38 -9.17
CA LEU A 203 15.38 25.30 -10.55
C LEU A 203 15.82 23.86 -10.82
N GLY A 204 15.95 23.49 -12.10
CA GLY A 204 16.30 22.12 -12.46
C GLY A 204 15.07 21.25 -12.75
N ASP A 205 15.30 19.97 -13.01
CA ASP A 205 14.25 19.00 -13.36
C ASP A 205 13.87 18.23 -12.08
N ASP A 206 12.83 18.67 -11.38
CA ASP A 206 12.45 18.12 -10.08
C ASP A 206 11.35 17.07 -10.15
N THR A 207 11.23 16.24 -9.12
CA THR A 207 10.07 15.37 -8.88
C THR A 207 9.38 15.77 -7.59
N LEU A 208 8.11 16.18 -7.69
CA LEU A 208 7.28 16.62 -6.56
C LEU A 208 6.15 15.61 -6.35
N VAL A 209 6.20 14.89 -5.23
CA VAL A 209 5.18 13.93 -4.80
C VAL A 209 4.42 14.56 -3.64
N GLY A 210 3.15 14.92 -3.86
CA GLY A 210 2.29 15.48 -2.81
C GLY A 210 1.97 14.46 -1.73
N GLY A 211 1.71 13.21 -2.13
CA GLY A 211 1.34 12.13 -1.24
C GLY A 211 -0.14 12.17 -0.82
N ILE A 212 -0.45 11.78 0.42
CA ILE A 212 -1.83 11.79 0.94
C ILE A 212 -2.14 13.20 1.43
N GLY A 213 -3.09 13.91 0.81
CA GLY A 213 -3.43 15.24 1.30
C GLY A 213 -3.96 16.20 0.25
N ASP A 214 -4.24 17.43 0.69
CA ASP A 214 -4.54 18.55 -0.20
C ASP A 214 -3.29 19.38 -0.50
N ASP A 215 -2.51 18.92 -1.49
CA ASP A 215 -1.13 19.39 -1.69
C ASP A 215 -1.00 20.47 -2.77
N THR A 216 -0.03 21.35 -2.56
CA THR A 216 0.22 22.52 -3.39
C THR A 216 1.67 22.53 -3.91
N ALA A 217 1.84 22.54 -5.23
CA ALA A 217 3.12 22.88 -5.85
C ALA A 217 3.22 24.40 -6.09
N LEU A 218 4.31 25.01 -5.63
CA LEU A 218 4.60 26.44 -5.78
C LEU A 218 5.52 26.70 -6.97
N PHE A 219 5.16 27.69 -7.78
CA PHE A 219 5.96 28.15 -8.92
C PHE A 219 6.23 29.66 -8.81
N GLY A 220 7.50 30.03 -8.78
CA GLY A 220 7.94 31.44 -8.59
C GLY A 220 7.73 32.37 -9.79
N GLY A 221 6.78 32.08 -10.68
CA GLY A 221 6.47 32.85 -11.89
C GLY A 221 4.97 33.04 -12.07
N THR A 222 4.57 33.72 -13.13
CA THR A 222 3.16 33.78 -13.55
C THR A 222 2.77 32.52 -14.31
N LEU A 223 1.49 32.15 -14.41
CA LEU A 223 1.09 30.97 -15.19
C LEU A 223 1.63 31.03 -16.64
N ALA A 224 1.70 32.22 -17.24
CA ALA A 224 2.18 32.43 -18.61
C ALA A 224 3.67 32.07 -18.80
N ASP A 225 4.44 31.97 -17.71
CA ASP A 225 5.84 31.56 -17.73
C ASP A 225 6.02 30.04 -17.86
N TYR A 226 4.95 29.25 -17.72
CA TYR A 226 5.04 27.79 -17.68
C TYR A 226 4.19 27.11 -18.76
N ARG A 227 4.62 25.91 -19.14
CA ARG A 227 3.83 24.97 -19.93
C ARG A 227 3.51 23.75 -19.07
N ILE A 228 2.22 23.47 -18.89
CA ILE A 228 1.72 22.28 -18.20
C ILE A 228 1.36 21.21 -19.24
N THR A 229 1.78 19.97 -19.03
CA THR A 229 1.53 18.85 -19.95
C THR A 229 1.22 17.59 -19.17
N ALA A 230 0.11 16.92 -19.47
CA ALA A 230 -0.18 15.60 -18.94
C ALA A 230 0.71 14.54 -19.62
N LEU A 231 1.31 13.67 -18.82
CA LEU A 231 2.12 12.55 -19.26
C LEU A 231 1.23 11.31 -19.47
N ALA A 232 1.72 10.36 -20.27
CA ALA A 232 0.96 9.15 -20.61
C ALA A 232 0.72 8.22 -19.40
N ASP A 233 1.52 8.37 -18.36
CA ASP A 233 1.45 7.62 -17.10
C ASP A 233 0.53 8.28 -16.04
N GLY A 234 -0.13 9.40 -16.38
CA GLY A 234 -1.04 10.12 -15.48
C GLY A 234 -0.37 11.18 -14.60
N ARG A 235 0.94 11.41 -14.74
CA ARG A 235 1.63 12.53 -14.06
C ARG A 235 1.48 13.84 -14.83
N LEU A 236 1.80 14.95 -14.18
CA LEU A 236 1.89 16.27 -14.83
C LEU A 236 3.35 16.70 -14.95
N ALA A 237 3.72 17.22 -16.11
CA ALA A 237 4.97 17.93 -16.33
C ALA A 237 4.72 19.44 -16.38
N VAL A 238 5.46 20.22 -15.59
CA VAL A 238 5.42 21.68 -15.59
C VAL A 238 6.78 22.21 -16.02
N THR A 239 6.86 22.74 -17.24
CA THR A 239 8.11 23.26 -17.82
C THR A 239 8.17 24.78 -17.67
N ASP A 240 9.23 25.31 -17.07
CA ASP A 240 9.54 26.74 -17.08
C ASP A 240 10.02 27.20 -18.48
N LEU A 241 9.38 28.22 -19.05
CA LEU A 241 9.67 28.75 -20.38
C LEU A 241 10.59 29.98 -20.35
N ARG A 242 10.96 30.49 -19.17
CA ARG A 242 11.73 31.73 -19.02
C ARG A 242 13.21 31.53 -19.31
N ALA A 243 13.65 31.89 -20.51
CA ALA A 243 15.05 31.74 -20.94
C ALA A 243 16.09 32.60 -20.18
N ASP A 244 15.69 33.40 -19.17
CA ASP A 244 16.58 34.29 -18.42
C ASP A 244 17.22 33.64 -17.18
N ARG A 245 16.84 32.40 -16.83
CA ARG A 245 17.45 31.63 -15.74
C ARG A 245 18.31 30.50 -16.32
N ALA A 246 19.58 30.43 -15.92
CA ALA A 246 20.37 29.24 -16.15
C ALA A 246 19.71 28.09 -15.35
N ASN A 247 19.43 26.96 -15.99
CA ASN A 247 18.71 25.82 -15.43
C ASN A 247 17.17 25.98 -15.34
N THR A 248 16.52 26.50 -16.38
CA THR A 248 15.08 26.22 -16.59
C THR A 248 14.87 24.73 -16.77
N GLY A 249 14.08 24.11 -15.91
CA GLY A 249 13.78 22.69 -16.01
C GLY A 249 12.29 22.38 -16.17
N THR A 250 12.02 21.09 -16.15
CA THR A 250 10.68 20.51 -16.20
C THR A 250 10.45 19.68 -14.95
N ASP A 251 9.53 20.14 -14.13
CA ASP A 251 9.15 19.45 -12.91
C ASP A 251 8.09 18.40 -13.21
N THR A 252 8.21 17.24 -12.58
CA THR A 252 7.23 16.17 -12.67
C THR A 252 6.46 16.05 -11.37
N LEU A 253 5.13 16.13 -11.46
CA LEU A 253 4.23 16.21 -10.32
C LEU A 253 3.38 14.93 -10.22
N VAL A 254 3.28 14.42 -8.99
CA VAL A 254 2.47 13.28 -8.55
C VAL A 254 1.70 13.72 -7.30
N GLY A 255 0.42 13.37 -7.15
CA GLY A 255 -0.33 13.69 -5.92
C GLY A 255 -0.76 15.16 -5.75
N ILE A 256 -0.32 16.09 -6.62
CA ILE A 256 -0.56 17.53 -6.41
C ILE A 256 -1.98 17.96 -6.81
N ARG A 257 -2.64 18.72 -5.92
CA ARG A 257 -3.95 19.34 -6.19
C ARG A 257 -3.86 20.74 -6.75
N HIS A 258 -2.99 21.56 -6.17
CA HIS A 258 -2.95 22.99 -6.46
C HIS A 258 -1.63 23.35 -7.12
N LEU A 259 -1.69 24.04 -8.26
CA LEU A 259 -0.52 24.69 -8.84
C LEU A 259 -0.61 26.18 -8.55
N ALA A 260 0.20 26.66 -7.62
CA ALA A 260 0.20 28.06 -7.21
C ALA A 260 1.28 28.84 -7.96
N PHE A 261 0.84 29.76 -8.79
CA PHE A 261 1.66 30.75 -9.47
C PHE A 261 1.54 32.10 -8.76
N THR A 262 2.46 33.02 -9.05
CA THR A 262 2.47 34.35 -8.42
C THR A 262 1.24 35.21 -8.73
N ASP A 263 0.51 34.91 -9.81
CA ASP A 263 -0.67 35.64 -10.26
C ASP A 263 -1.99 34.88 -10.01
N GLN A 264 -1.96 33.56 -9.81
CA GLN A 264 -3.16 32.74 -9.62
C GLN A 264 -2.85 31.33 -9.10
N VAL A 265 -3.87 30.66 -8.56
CA VAL A 265 -3.83 29.23 -8.23
C VAL A 265 -4.69 28.46 -9.23
N LEU A 266 -4.12 27.45 -9.86
CA LEU A 266 -4.84 26.49 -10.68
C LEU A 266 -5.20 25.28 -9.82
N HIS A 267 -6.49 25.07 -9.59
CA HIS A 267 -7.03 23.90 -8.92
C HIS A 267 -7.21 22.77 -9.95
N LEU A 268 -6.52 21.66 -9.75
CA LEU A 268 -6.68 20.47 -10.58
C LEU A 268 -7.95 19.71 -10.17
N PRO A 269 -8.74 19.18 -11.11
CA PRO A 269 -9.92 18.40 -10.77
C PRO A 269 -9.53 17.10 -10.05
N SER A 270 -10.37 16.62 -9.15
CA SER A 270 -10.21 15.26 -8.61
C SER A 270 -10.36 14.23 -9.72
N ALA A 271 -9.44 13.28 -9.78
CA ALA A 271 -9.51 12.17 -10.72
C ALA A 271 -9.04 10.88 -10.05
N ASP A 272 -9.77 9.80 -10.34
CA ASP A 272 -9.35 8.45 -10.02
C ASP A 272 -8.25 8.03 -11.00
N ARG A 273 -7.34 7.17 -10.53
CA ARG A 273 -6.25 6.70 -11.36
C ARG A 273 -6.71 5.55 -12.25
N LEU A 274 -6.72 5.75 -13.55
CA LEU A 274 -6.96 4.68 -14.52
C LEU A 274 -5.74 3.77 -14.60
N VAL A 275 -5.92 2.52 -14.20
CA VAL A 275 -4.88 1.48 -14.15
C VAL A 275 -4.86 0.69 -15.45
N ALA A 276 -6.03 0.32 -15.98
CA ALA A 276 -6.15 -0.44 -17.21
C ALA A 276 -7.50 -0.21 -17.91
N THR A 277 -7.52 -0.24 -19.25
CA THR A 277 -8.69 0.14 -20.06
C THR A 277 -9.55 -1.03 -20.58
N ALA A 278 -9.16 -2.28 -20.32
CA ALA A 278 -9.85 -3.49 -20.82
C ALA A 278 -9.47 -4.73 -20.00
N ALA A 279 -9.53 -4.60 -18.68
CA ALA A 279 -8.96 -5.55 -17.74
C ALA A 279 -9.71 -5.41 -16.41
N PRO A 280 -10.64 -6.32 -16.07
CA PRO A 280 -11.15 -6.41 -14.70
C PRO A 280 -10.03 -6.81 -13.75
N ALA A 281 -9.68 -5.94 -12.79
CA ALA A 281 -8.87 -6.33 -11.65
C ALA A 281 -9.59 -7.45 -10.89
N HIS A 282 -8.83 -8.31 -10.21
CA HIS A 282 -9.38 -9.35 -9.34
C HIS A 282 -8.74 -9.33 -7.95
N ALA A 283 -7.47 -8.93 -7.83
CA ALA A 283 -6.80 -8.84 -6.53
C ALA A 283 -5.60 -7.88 -6.54
N VAL A 284 -5.27 -7.33 -5.36
CA VAL A 284 -4.13 -6.43 -5.13
C VAL A 284 -3.38 -6.88 -3.88
N THR A 285 -2.06 -6.83 -3.88
CA THR A 285 -1.22 -7.00 -2.68
C THR A 285 -0.10 -5.98 -2.68
N ALA A 286 0.17 -5.36 -1.51
CA ALA A 286 1.41 -4.65 -1.28
C ALA A 286 2.57 -5.64 -1.08
N LEU A 287 3.76 -5.27 -1.54
CA LEU A 287 5.02 -5.99 -1.36
C LEU A 287 5.84 -5.35 -0.22
N LEU A 288 6.91 -6.03 0.19
CA LEU A 288 7.82 -5.62 1.26
C LEU A 288 8.82 -4.51 0.88
N ASP A 289 8.78 -4.03 -0.37
CA ASP A 289 9.59 -2.92 -0.87
C ASP A 289 8.74 -1.66 -1.10
N GLY A 290 7.55 -1.61 -0.49
CA GLY A 290 6.53 -0.58 -0.68
C GLY A 290 5.81 -0.61 -2.02
N SER A 291 6.28 -1.39 -2.99
CA SER A 291 5.60 -1.59 -4.27
C SER A 291 4.32 -2.43 -4.09
N TYR A 292 3.49 -2.53 -5.11
CA TYR A 292 2.29 -3.37 -5.08
C TYR A 292 2.03 -4.05 -6.42
N VAL A 293 1.40 -5.22 -6.36
CA VAL A 293 1.05 -6.04 -7.51
C VAL A 293 -0.45 -6.13 -7.65
N ILE A 294 -0.94 -5.90 -8.87
CA ILE A 294 -2.34 -6.05 -9.24
C ILE A 294 -2.46 -7.23 -10.19
N ALA A 295 -3.29 -8.21 -9.82
CA ALA A 295 -3.69 -9.31 -10.68
C ALA A 295 -5.06 -8.99 -11.33
N TYR A 296 -5.16 -9.20 -12.64
CA TYR A 296 -6.37 -8.91 -13.41
C TYR A 296 -6.66 -9.97 -14.47
N GLY A 297 -7.93 -10.14 -14.81
CA GLY A 297 -8.40 -11.00 -15.88
C GLY A 297 -8.36 -10.23 -17.20
N GLY A 298 -7.95 -10.87 -18.28
CA GLY A 298 -7.85 -10.24 -19.59
C GLY A 298 -8.11 -11.21 -20.72
N THR A 299 -8.10 -10.70 -21.96
CA THR A 299 -8.03 -11.55 -23.15
C THR A 299 -6.65 -11.40 -23.77
N ASP A 300 -6.03 -12.52 -24.13
CA ASP A 300 -4.76 -12.51 -24.83
C ASP A 300 -4.93 -11.99 -26.28
N ALA A 301 -3.82 -11.83 -27.01
CA ALA A 301 -3.84 -11.40 -28.40
C ALA A 301 -4.58 -12.38 -29.35
N GLY A 302 -4.89 -13.60 -28.89
CA GLY A 302 -5.68 -14.62 -29.59
C GLY A 302 -7.19 -14.54 -29.31
N GLY A 303 -7.61 -13.77 -28.30
CA GLY A 303 -9.00 -13.63 -27.86
C GLY A 303 -9.43 -14.65 -26.80
N ASP A 304 -8.50 -15.43 -26.24
CA ASP A 304 -8.77 -16.36 -25.15
C ASP A 304 -8.54 -15.69 -23.78
N GLY A 305 -9.27 -16.12 -22.74
CA GLY A 305 -9.19 -15.51 -21.40
C GLY A 305 -7.92 -15.91 -20.65
N GLY A 306 -7.24 -14.94 -20.03
CA GLY A 306 -6.01 -15.15 -19.27
C GLY A 306 -5.89 -14.27 -18.04
N VAL A 307 -4.92 -14.59 -17.17
CA VAL A 307 -4.58 -13.81 -15.98
C VAL A 307 -3.29 -13.04 -16.23
N PHE A 308 -3.27 -11.78 -15.85
CA PHE A 308 -2.19 -10.84 -16.06
C PHE A 308 -1.83 -10.12 -14.77
N LEU A 309 -0.63 -9.55 -14.73
CA LEU A 309 -0.13 -8.79 -13.59
C LEU A 309 0.47 -7.45 -14.02
N HIS A 310 0.32 -6.45 -13.16
CA HIS A 310 1.10 -5.21 -13.20
C HIS A 310 1.71 -4.97 -11.82
N ARG A 311 2.97 -4.52 -11.81
CA ARG A 311 3.66 -4.03 -10.62
C ARG A 311 3.74 -2.51 -10.66
N TYR A 312 3.56 -1.91 -9.50
CA TYR A 312 3.63 -0.48 -9.29
C TYR A 312 4.56 -0.20 -8.12
N SER A 313 5.40 0.82 -8.20
CA SER A 313 6.20 1.31 -7.07
C SER A 313 5.31 1.91 -5.97
N ALA A 314 5.90 2.28 -4.82
CA ALA A 314 5.19 2.86 -3.69
C ALA A 314 4.44 4.17 -4.04
N ASP A 315 5.02 5.02 -4.88
CA ASP A 315 4.36 6.22 -5.46
C ASP A 315 3.29 5.88 -6.53
N GLY A 316 3.01 4.59 -6.67
CA GLY A 316 2.10 3.99 -7.61
C GLY A 316 2.57 4.03 -9.06
N THR A 317 3.74 4.51 -9.43
CA THR A 317 4.16 4.46 -10.85
C THR A 317 4.30 3.01 -11.32
N ALA A 318 3.93 2.71 -12.57
CA ALA A 318 4.05 1.34 -13.06
C ALA A 318 5.55 0.99 -13.17
N ALA A 319 6.03 0.08 -12.32
CA ALA A 319 7.42 -0.33 -12.28
C ALA A 319 7.80 -1.11 -13.55
N ASP A 320 6.84 -1.86 -14.11
CA ASP A 320 7.01 -2.70 -15.30
C ASP A 320 5.79 -2.61 -16.25
N GLY A 321 6.00 -2.92 -17.53
CA GLY A 321 4.89 -3.14 -18.47
C GLY A 321 4.11 -4.43 -18.16
N ALA A 322 2.84 -4.51 -18.57
CA ALA A 322 1.96 -5.66 -18.32
C ALA A 322 2.63 -7.01 -18.61
N GLY A 323 2.69 -7.90 -17.62
CA GLY A 323 3.20 -9.27 -17.77
C GLY A 323 2.05 -10.28 -17.79
N ALA A 324 2.04 -11.20 -18.76
CA ALA A 324 1.13 -12.35 -18.69
C ALA A 324 1.57 -13.29 -17.56
N VAL A 325 0.64 -13.69 -16.68
CA VAL A 325 0.91 -14.63 -15.57
C VAL A 325 0.90 -16.07 -16.08
N ASN A 326 -0.06 -16.39 -16.97
CA ASN A 326 -0.32 -17.74 -17.44
C ASN A 326 0.50 -18.10 -18.69
N THR A 327 0.93 -19.36 -18.79
CA THR A 327 1.61 -19.89 -19.98
C THR A 327 0.63 -20.57 -20.95
N ALA A 328 -0.54 -20.99 -20.48
CA ALA A 328 -1.63 -21.56 -21.27
C ALA A 328 -2.88 -20.67 -21.22
N THR A 329 -3.37 -20.22 -22.37
CA THR A 329 -4.53 -19.31 -22.47
C THR A 329 -5.81 -20.01 -22.93
N ALA A 330 -5.77 -21.30 -23.26
CA ALA A 330 -6.93 -22.00 -23.79
C ALA A 330 -8.05 -22.18 -22.73
N GLY A 331 -9.16 -21.47 -22.90
CA GLY A 331 -10.33 -21.52 -22.01
C GLY A 331 -10.63 -20.18 -21.33
N GLN A 332 -11.65 -20.14 -20.46
CA GLN A 332 -11.88 -19.00 -19.56
C GLN A 332 -10.99 -19.16 -18.32
N GLN A 333 -10.45 -18.05 -17.84
CA GLN A 333 -9.65 -17.97 -16.61
C GLN A 333 -10.15 -16.79 -15.80
N ASP A 334 -10.42 -17.01 -14.51
CA ASP A 334 -11.06 -16.03 -13.64
C ASP A 334 -10.71 -16.25 -12.16
N GLY A 335 -11.14 -15.31 -11.31
CA GLY A 335 -10.97 -15.38 -9.87
C GLY A 335 -9.50 -15.40 -9.42
N ALA A 336 -8.65 -14.57 -10.03
CA ALA A 336 -7.25 -14.49 -9.65
C ALA A 336 -7.09 -13.90 -8.24
N ALA A 337 -6.39 -14.62 -7.38
CA ALA A 337 -5.98 -14.20 -6.04
C ALA A 337 -4.46 -14.04 -6.00
N VAL A 338 -3.97 -13.01 -5.31
CA VAL A 338 -2.53 -12.73 -5.18
C VAL A 338 -2.16 -12.54 -3.71
N ALA A 339 -0.98 -13.03 -3.32
CA ALA A 339 -0.38 -12.77 -2.02
C ALA A 339 1.11 -12.44 -2.18
N ALA A 340 1.56 -11.39 -1.50
CA ALA A 340 2.99 -11.13 -1.32
C ALA A 340 3.60 -12.20 -0.42
N LEU A 341 4.87 -12.52 -0.66
CA LEU A 341 5.64 -13.49 0.09
C LEU A 341 6.76 -12.77 0.87
N TYR A 342 7.20 -13.39 1.96
CA TYR A 342 8.24 -12.84 2.81
C TYR A 342 9.63 -12.75 2.16
N ASP A 343 9.84 -13.41 1.02
CA ASP A 343 11.07 -13.30 0.22
C ASP A 343 11.03 -12.12 -0.79
N GLY A 344 10.06 -11.20 -0.63
CA GLY A 344 9.81 -10.09 -1.56
C GLY A 344 9.14 -10.52 -2.87
N GLY A 345 8.96 -11.83 -3.10
CA GLY A 345 8.20 -12.36 -4.22
C GLY A 345 6.70 -12.28 -4.01
N TRP A 346 5.94 -12.86 -4.94
CA TRP A 346 4.50 -13.00 -4.80
C TRP A 346 4.02 -14.28 -5.49
N VAL A 347 2.80 -14.69 -5.16
CA VAL A 347 2.15 -15.86 -5.74
C VAL A 347 0.77 -15.50 -6.24
N VAL A 348 0.42 -15.99 -7.42
CA VAL A 348 -0.90 -15.81 -8.04
C VAL A 348 -1.56 -17.18 -8.20
N ALA A 349 -2.78 -17.32 -7.69
CA ALA A 349 -3.64 -18.49 -7.89
C ALA A 349 -4.89 -18.09 -8.68
N TRP A 350 -5.36 -18.94 -9.60
CA TRP A 350 -6.54 -18.62 -10.41
C TRP A 350 -7.30 -19.88 -10.83
N HIS A 351 -8.58 -19.74 -11.15
CA HIS A 351 -9.34 -20.82 -11.78
C HIS A 351 -9.05 -20.84 -13.29
N THR A 352 -8.86 -22.03 -13.82
CA THR A 352 -8.69 -22.27 -15.25
C THR A 352 -9.66 -23.32 -15.75
N ALA A 353 -10.37 -23.01 -16.85
CA ALA A 353 -11.20 -23.97 -17.55
C ALA A 353 -10.37 -25.04 -18.29
N ALA A 354 -9.04 -24.89 -18.36
CA ALA A 354 -8.15 -25.90 -18.90
C ALA A 354 -8.28 -27.21 -18.09
N ALA A 355 -8.04 -28.34 -18.76
CA ALA A 355 -8.10 -29.68 -18.16
C ALA A 355 -9.44 -30.10 -17.50
N GLY A 356 -10.53 -29.32 -17.65
CA GLY A 356 -11.85 -29.64 -17.10
C GLY A 356 -12.30 -28.75 -15.94
N GLY A 357 -11.58 -27.65 -15.67
CA GLY A 357 -11.73 -26.85 -14.45
C GLY A 357 -10.64 -27.27 -13.47
N ALA A 358 -9.85 -26.32 -12.98
CA ALA A 358 -8.76 -26.54 -12.03
C ALA A 358 -8.33 -25.23 -11.36
N ILE A 359 -7.66 -25.33 -10.22
CA ILE A 359 -6.87 -24.24 -9.65
C ILE A 359 -5.44 -24.29 -10.18
N ALA A 360 -5.02 -23.21 -10.83
CA ALA A 360 -3.65 -23.00 -11.29
C ALA A 360 -2.91 -22.01 -10.38
N LEU A 361 -1.57 -22.07 -10.40
CA LEU A 361 -0.68 -21.31 -9.53
C LEU A 361 0.63 -20.96 -10.25
N GLN A 362 1.11 -19.72 -10.05
CA GLN A 362 2.44 -19.27 -10.46
C GLN A 362 3.06 -18.40 -9.37
N ARG A 363 4.31 -18.70 -9.01
CA ARG A 363 5.13 -17.89 -8.10
C ARG A 363 6.05 -16.97 -8.90
N PHE A 364 6.34 -15.80 -8.35
CA PHE A 364 7.27 -14.81 -8.89
C PHE A 364 8.33 -14.49 -7.84
N ALA A 365 9.54 -14.18 -8.28
CA ALA A 365 10.59 -13.62 -7.45
C ALA A 365 10.42 -12.10 -7.31
N ALA A 366 11.14 -11.48 -6.37
CA ALA A 366 11.07 -10.03 -6.11
C ALA A 366 11.37 -9.17 -7.35
N ASP A 367 12.16 -9.69 -8.30
CA ASP A 367 12.46 -9.02 -9.57
C ASP A 367 11.33 -9.12 -10.62
N GLY A 368 10.23 -9.80 -10.29
CA GLY A 368 9.09 -10.06 -11.19
C GLY A 368 9.28 -11.21 -12.16
N SER A 369 10.40 -11.93 -12.09
CA SER A 369 10.59 -13.14 -12.90
C SER A 369 9.78 -14.32 -12.34
N ALA A 370 9.23 -15.14 -13.24
CA ALA A 370 8.51 -16.35 -12.85
C ALA A 370 9.47 -17.34 -12.14
N SER A 371 9.12 -17.73 -10.92
CA SER A 371 9.84 -18.71 -10.11
C SER A 371 9.17 -20.08 -10.25
N GLY A 372 9.86 -21.03 -10.89
CA GLY A 372 9.31 -22.34 -11.20
C GLY A 372 8.32 -22.36 -12.37
N ALA A 373 7.66 -23.49 -12.57
CA ALA A 373 6.66 -23.67 -13.62
C ALA A 373 5.24 -23.55 -13.04
N GLU A 374 4.31 -23.12 -13.88
CA GLU A 374 2.87 -23.10 -13.60
C GLU A 374 2.40 -24.49 -13.12
N LEU A 375 1.68 -24.51 -11.99
CA LEU A 375 1.22 -25.73 -11.32
C LEU A 375 -0.30 -25.79 -11.28
N LEU A 376 -0.87 -26.98 -11.52
CA LEU A 376 -2.26 -27.28 -11.15
C LEU A 376 -2.31 -27.79 -9.71
N VAL A 377 -2.87 -27.00 -8.80
CA VAL A 377 -2.91 -27.25 -7.36
C VAL A 377 -3.75 -28.49 -7.04
N ASP A 378 -4.93 -28.60 -7.68
CA ASP A 378 -5.91 -29.65 -7.43
C ASP A 378 -5.82 -30.84 -8.42
N GLY A 379 -4.79 -30.86 -9.27
CA GLY A 379 -4.54 -31.96 -10.19
C GLY A 379 -5.60 -32.13 -11.30
N ALA A 380 -6.26 -31.04 -11.71
CA ALA A 380 -7.39 -31.00 -12.67
C ALA A 380 -8.74 -31.49 -12.09
N ALA A 381 -8.97 -31.20 -10.81
CA ALA A 381 -10.27 -31.34 -10.17
C ALA A 381 -11.08 -30.05 -10.36
N GLY A 382 -12.41 -30.10 -10.34
CA GLY A 382 -13.29 -28.98 -10.70
C GLY A 382 -13.31 -27.81 -9.70
N GLY A 383 -12.17 -27.51 -9.06
CA GLY A 383 -12.01 -26.46 -8.09
C GLY A 383 -12.27 -25.08 -8.65
N THR A 384 -12.84 -24.19 -7.83
CA THR A 384 -13.19 -22.82 -8.20
C THR A 384 -12.93 -21.88 -7.02
N ALA A 385 -13.01 -20.56 -7.26
CA ALA A 385 -12.86 -19.51 -6.25
C ALA A 385 -11.60 -19.69 -5.38
N PRO A 386 -10.40 -19.62 -5.97
CA PRO A 386 -9.18 -19.76 -5.19
C PRO A 386 -8.93 -18.54 -4.29
N ALA A 387 -8.32 -18.79 -3.14
CA ALA A 387 -7.73 -17.79 -2.28
C ALA A 387 -6.31 -18.20 -1.92
N VAL A 388 -5.44 -17.22 -1.66
CA VAL A 388 -4.04 -17.45 -1.29
C VAL A 388 -3.60 -16.48 -0.21
N THR A 389 -2.78 -16.96 0.72
CA THR A 389 -2.12 -16.13 1.75
C THR A 389 -0.73 -16.67 2.05
N ALA A 390 0.19 -15.79 2.45
CA ALA A 390 1.52 -16.18 2.91
C ALA A 390 1.47 -16.81 4.30
N THR A 391 2.55 -17.47 4.69
CA THR A 391 2.78 -17.93 6.05
C THR A 391 4.14 -17.47 6.55
N ILE A 392 4.21 -17.09 7.82
CA ILE A 392 5.38 -16.50 8.49
C ILE A 392 6.67 -17.33 8.41
N ASP A 393 6.58 -18.61 8.07
CA ASP A 393 7.73 -19.47 7.79
C ASP A 393 8.26 -19.35 6.34
N GLY A 394 7.81 -18.34 5.61
CA GLY A 394 8.16 -18.07 4.21
C GLY A 394 7.36 -18.88 3.19
N GLY A 395 6.44 -19.73 3.63
CA GLY A 395 5.55 -20.52 2.76
C GLY A 395 4.28 -19.77 2.33
N PHE A 396 3.32 -20.52 1.81
CA PHE A 396 1.97 -20.00 1.50
C PHE A 396 0.92 -21.12 1.49
N VAL A 397 -0.35 -20.73 1.62
CA VAL A 397 -1.51 -21.63 1.58
C VAL A 397 -2.46 -21.19 0.48
N VAL A 398 -2.94 -22.15 -0.31
CA VAL A 398 -3.99 -21.95 -1.32
C VAL A 398 -5.24 -22.68 -0.88
N ALA A 399 -6.40 -22.01 -0.85
CA ALA A 399 -7.70 -22.61 -0.60
C ALA A 399 -8.61 -22.48 -1.81
N TRP A 400 -9.57 -23.38 -1.95
CA TRP A 400 -10.56 -23.39 -3.03
C TRP A 400 -11.82 -24.16 -2.61
N GLN A 401 -12.92 -23.96 -3.33
CA GLN A 401 -14.11 -24.83 -3.19
C GLN A 401 -14.08 -25.92 -4.26
N ASP A 402 -14.48 -27.13 -3.89
CA ASP A 402 -14.62 -28.28 -4.81
C ASP A 402 -15.84 -29.14 -4.40
N GLY A 403 -16.25 -30.07 -5.27
CA GLY A 403 -17.39 -30.94 -5.05
C GLY A 403 -17.24 -31.82 -3.81
N GLY A 404 -18.19 -31.68 -2.87
CA GLY A 404 -18.22 -32.41 -1.61
C GLY A 404 -18.81 -33.82 -1.70
N GLN A 405 -18.60 -34.62 -0.66
CA GLN A 405 -19.01 -36.03 -0.63
C GLN A 405 -20.53 -36.26 -0.68
N ASP A 406 -21.31 -35.26 -0.29
CA ASP A 406 -22.78 -35.30 -0.24
C ASP A 406 -23.44 -34.74 -1.51
N GLY A 407 -22.64 -34.30 -2.49
CA GLY A 407 -23.10 -33.60 -3.70
C GLY A 407 -23.23 -32.08 -3.54
N GLY A 408 -22.87 -31.54 -2.38
CA GLY A 408 -22.64 -30.12 -2.11
C GLY A 408 -21.24 -29.65 -2.51
N GLN A 409 -20.77 -28.57 -1.89
CA GLN A 409 -19.42 -28.01 -2.07
C GLN A 409 -18.69 -28.10 -0.72
N ASP A 410 -17.43 -28.52 -0.74
CA ASP A 410 -16.52 -28.52 0.41
C ASP A 410 -15.39 -27.50 0.16
N VAL A 411 -14.80 -26.98 1.24
CA VAL A 411 -13.62 -26.11 1.15
C VAL A 411 -12.37 -26.97 1.32
N HIS A 412 -11.42 -26.80 0.42
CA HIS A 412 -10.14 -27.48 0.44
C HIS A 412 -9.01 -26.45 0.60
N ALA A 413 -7.89 -26.87 1.19
CA ALA A 413 -6.69 -26.07 1.29
C ALA A 413 -5.44 -26.92 1.10
N GLN A 414 -4.40 -26.34 0.51
CA GLN A 414 -3.10 -26.95 0.31
C GLN A 414 -1.99 -25.98 0.69
N ARG A 415 -1.08 -26.47 1.53
CA ARG A 415 0.11 -25.71 1.93
C ARG A 415 1.27 -25.99 0.98
N PHE A 416 2.07 -24.95 0.76
CA PHE A 416 3.33 -24.96 0.07
C PHE A 416 4.44 -24.42 0.98
N ASP A 417 5.65 -24.95 0.85
CA ASP A 417 6.83 -24.36 1.49
C ASP A 417 7.34 -23.13 0.71
N ALA A 418 8.38 -22.46 1.24
CA ALA A 418 8.96 -21.27 0.62
C ALA A 418 9.45 -21.50 -0.82
N GLY A 419 9.84 -22.72 -1.16
CA GLY A 419 10.25 -23.12 -2.51
C GLY A 419 9.08 -23.43 -3.46
N GLY A 420 7.83 -23.31 -3.01
CA GLY A 420 6.64 -23.63 -3.78
C GLY A 420 6.35 -25.13 -3.89
N ILE A 421 6.88 -25.96 -2.98
CA ILE A 421 6.62 -27.40 -2.97
C ILE A 421 5.44 -27.73 -2.05
N ALA A 422 4.47 -28.46 -2.59
CA ALA A 422 3.26 -28.88 -1.88
C ALA A 422 3.55 -29.81 -0.68
N GLN A 423 2.94 -29.51 0.46
CA GLN A 423 3.11 -30.23 1.73
C GLN A 423 1.91 -31.13 2.09
N GLY A 424 0.78 -30.98 1.39
CA GLY A 424 -0.42 -31.80 1.55
C GLY A 424 -1.72 -30.99 1.44
N THR A 425 -2.81 -31.69 1.12
CA THR A 425 -4.16 -31.11 0.95
C THR A 425 -5.07 -31.56 2.10
N VAL A 426 -5.89 -30.64 2.61
CA VAL A 426 -6.86 -30.88 3.68
C VAL A 426 -8.26 -30.36 3.29
N VAL A 427 -9.30 -31.00 3.83
CA VAL A 427 -10.67 -30.46 3.79
C VAL A 427 -10.86 -29.56 5.00
N VAL A 428 -11.26 -28.32 4.77
CA VAL A 428 -11.32 -27.26 5.76
C VAL A 428 -12.57 -27.36 6.63
N ASN A 429 -13.74 -27.54 6.05
CA ASN A 429 -14.99 -27.65 6.79
C ASN A 429 -15.11 -29.01 7.51
N THR A 430 -15.73 -29.01 8.71
CA THR A 430 -15.94 -30.24 9.49
C THR A 430 -17.29 -30.91 9.17
N ALA A 431 -18.31 -30.12 8.84
CA ALA A 431 -19.62 -30.63 8.43
C ALA A 431 -19.75 -30.57 6.89
N PRO A 432 -20.04 -31.70 6.23
CA PRO A 432 -20.11 -31.76 4.79
C PRO A 432 -21.48 -31.35 4.22
N ALA A 433 -22.46 -31.02 5.07
CA ALA A 433 -23.83 -30.81 4.60
C ALA A 433 -23.98 -29.44 3.91
N GLY A 434 -24.45 -29.46 2.66
CA GLY A 434 -24.87 -28.25 1.94
C GLY A 434 -23.76 -27.53 1.19
N ALA A 435 -23.95 -26.24 0.92
CA ALA A 435 -22.98 -25.43 0.20
C ALA A 435 -21.94 -24.84 1.17
N GLN A 436 -20.67 -25.09 0.90
CA GLN A 436 -19.53 -24.37 1.49
C GLN A 436 -18.81 -23.67 0.34
N ALA A 437 -18.78 -22.33 0.35
CA ALA A 437 -18.41 -21.57 -0.84
C ALA A 437 -17.54 -20.35 -0.54
N ALA A 438 -16.82 -19.91 -1.58
CA ALA A 438 -15.97 -18.72 -1.63
C ALA A 438 -15.03 -18.60 -0.41
N PRO A 439 -14.09 -19.54 -0.24
CA PRO A 439 -13.15 -19.46 0.86
C PRO A 439 -12.20 -18.27 0.67
N VAL A 440 -11.89 -17.60 1.77
CA VAL A 440 -10.88 -16.55 1.85
C VAL A 440 -9.91 -16.87 2.99
N LEU A 441 -8.67 -16.41 2.86
CA LEU A 441 -7.58 -16.71 3.77
C LEU A 441 -6.93 -15.44 4.31
N ALA A 442 -6.56 -15.47 5.58
CA ALA A 442 -5.67 -14.48 6.19
C ALA A 442 -4.59 -15.17 7.01
N GLU A 443 -3.40 -14.62 6.99
CA GLU A 443 -2.26 -15.09 7.77
C GLU A 443 -2.48 -14.93 9.28
N GLN A 444 -1.86 -15.81 10.07
CA GLN A 444 -1.72 -15.68 11.53
C GLN A 444 -0.32 -16.13 11.97
N ASP A 445 0.15 -15.66 13.13
CA ASP A 445 1.47 -15.99 13.69
C ASP A 445 1.75 -17.49 13.79
N ASN A 446 0.70 -18.30 13.95
CA ASN A 446 0.81 -19.74 14.09
C ASN A 446 0.34 -20.51 12.85
N GLY A 447 -0.03 -19.86 11.74
CA GLY A 447 -0.54 -20.48 10.51
C GLY A 447 -1.46 -19.55 9.72
N CYS A 448 -2.73 -19.92 9.56
CA CYS A 448 -3.71 -19.09 8.85
C CYS A 448 -5.14 -19.29 9.36
N MET A 449 -6.01 -18.35 9.03
CA MET A 449 -7.45 -18.43 9.21
C MET A 449 -8.13 -18.56 7.86
N ALA A 450 -8.99 -19.57 7.72
CA ALA A 450 -9.94 -19.66 6.62
C ALA A 450 -11.31 -19.13 7.05
N ALA A 451 -11.95 -18.32 6.22
CA ALA A 451 -13.35 -17.95 6.34
C ALA A 451 -14.10 -18.30 5.06
N TRP A 452 -15.37 -18.69 5.17
CA TRP A 452 -16.18 -19.07 4.01
C TRP A 452 -17.68 -18.93 4.31
N HIS A 453 -18.49 -18.89 3.25
CA HIS A 453 -19.95 -18.95 3.36
C HIS A 453 -20.39 -20.40 3.53
N TRP A 454 -21.25 -20.67 4.52
CA TRP A 454 -21.92 -21.96 4.71
C TRP A 454 -23.44 -21.84 4.60
N ALA A 455 -24.09 -22.81 3.96
CA ALA A 455 -25.54 -22.99 3.94
C ALA A 455 -25.93 -24.47 3.90
N ASP A 456 -26.72 -24.94 4.86
CA ASP A 456 -27.05 -26.38 5.01
C ASP A 456 -28.56 -26.69 5.06
N GLY A 457 -29.38 -25.76 4.59
CA GLY A 457 -30.85 -25.85 4.61
C GLY A 457 -31.47 -25.70 6.00
N SER A 458 -30.66 -25.71 7.08
CA SER A 458 -31.07 -25.36 8.44
C SER A 458 -30.73 -23.90 8.80
N GLY A 459 -29.79 -23.32 8.08
CA GLY A 459 -29.40 -21.92 8.15
C GLY A 459 -28.34 -21.59 7.11
N GLU A 460 -27.93 -20.33 7.13
CA GLU A 460 -26.89 -19.74 6.30
C GLU A 460 -26.07 -18.78 7.16
N GLY A 461 -24.81 -18.57 6.79
CA GLY A 461 -23.93 -17.70 7.54
C GLY A 461 -22.47 -17.73 7.09
N VAL A 462 -21.61 -17.19 7.94
CA VAL A 462 -20.16 -17.22 7.78
C VAL A 462 -19.56 -18.23 8.75
N ALA A 463 -18.58 -19.00 8.30
CA ALA A 463 -17.83 -19.91 9.14
C ALA A 463 -16.35 -19.56 9.07
N VAL A 464 -15.63 -19.80 10.17
CA VAL A 464 -14.18 -19.66 10.21
C VAL A 464 -13.51 -20.87 10.84
N ARG A 465 -12.25 -21.14 10.46
CA ARG A 465 -11.43 -22.16 11.07
C ARG A 465 -9.95 -21.83 10.95
N GLN A 466 -9.25 -21.98 12.07
CA GLN A 466 -7.82 -21.78 12.16
C GLN A 466 -7.05 -23.05 11.77
N PHE A 467 -5.94 -22.87 11.08
CA PHE A 467 -4.95 -23.89 10.78
C PHE A 467 -3.60 -23.43 11.30
N THR A 468 -2.84 -24.36 11.85
CA THR A 468 -1.45 -24.07 12.19
C THR A 468 -0.56 -24.18 10.94
N TRP A 469 0.67 -23.67 11.03
CA TRP A 469 1.62 -23.63 9.93
C TRP A 469 1.89 -25.01 9.34
N ASP A 470 1.74 -26.12 10.07
CA ASP A 470 1.94 -27.45 9.50
C ASP A 470 0.72 -27.96 8.70
N GLY A 471 -0.34 -27.15 8.57
CA GLY A 471 -1.59 -27.47 7.91
C GLY A 471 -2.60 -28.23 8.79
N THR A 472 -2.31 -28.42 10.08
CA THR A 472 -3.24 -29.04 11.03
C THR A 472 -4.29 -28.04 11.50
N ALA A 473 -5.55 -28.46 11.55
CA ALA A 473 -6.61 -27.61 12.09
C ALA A 473 -6.44 -27.37 13.60
N ALA A 474 -6.50 -26.11 14.02
CA ALA A 474 -6.38 -25.66 15.41
C ALA A 474 -7.74 -25.58 16.13
N GLY A 475 -8.69 -26.45 15.78
CA GLY A 475 -10.04 -26.45 16.37
C GLY A 475 -11.13 -26.91 15.41
N ASP A 476 -12.39 -26.77 15.84
CA ASP A 476 -13.60 -26.94 15.02
C ASP A 476 -13.99 -25.62 14.34
N ASP A 477 -14.91 -25.68 13.38
CA ASP A 477 -15.45 -24.49 12.70
C ASP A 477 -16.32 -23.64 13.64
N VAL A 478 -16.06 -22.33 13.67
CA VAL A 478 -16.88 -21.34 14.38
C VAL A 478 -17.88 -20.76 13.38
N ARG A 479 -19.18 -21.00 13.61
CA ARG A 479 -20.27 -20.54 12.72
C ARG A 479 -20.99 -19.32 13.27
N LEU A 480 -21.02 -18.26 12.47
CA LEU A 480 -21.84 -17.07 12.64
C LEU A 480 -23.09 -17.21 11.76
N GLN A 481 -24.24 -17.48 12.38
CA GLN A 481 -25.50 -17.54 11.66
C GLN A 481 -26.04 -16.13 11.39
N THR A 482 -26.50 -15.88 10.16
CA THR A 482 -27.08 -14.61 9.73
C THR A 482 -28.60 -14.73 9.57
N ALA A 483 -29.28 -13.59 9.49
CA ALA A 483 -30.70 -13.52 9.17
C ALA A 483 -30.82 -13.09 7.71
N GLY A 484 -30.65 -14.03 6.77
CA GLY A 484 -30.68 -13.73 5.35
C GLY A 484 -29.64 -14.52 4.55
N VAL A 485 -29.46 -14.09 3.31
CA VAL A 485 -28.44 -14.57 2.38
C VAL A 485 -27.11 -13.91 2.72
N VAL A 486 -26.02 -14.67 2.61
CA VAL A 486 -24.65 -14.18 2.76
C VAL A 486 -23.96 -14.14 1.41
N THR A 487 -23.40 -12.98 1.09
CA THR A 487 -22.55 -12.78 -0.07
C THR A 487 -21.25 -12.10 0.34
N ASP A 488 -20.27 -12.18 -0.56
CA ASP A 488 -19.02 -11.40 -0.50
C ASP A 488 -18.29 -11.46 0.85
N VAL A 489 -17.84 -12.66 1.22
CA VAL A 489 -17.04 -12.87 2.42
C VAL A 489 -15.61 -12.44 2.14
N ALA A 490 -15.06 -11.54 2.96
CA ALA A 490 -13.65 -11.14 2.92
C ALA A 490 -13.01 -11.25 4.31
N ILE A 491 -11.69 -11.37 4.35
CA ILE A 491 -10.93 -11.51 5.60
C ILE A 491 -9.62 -10.74 5.52
N ALA A 492 -9.19 -10.19 6.65
CA ALA A 492 -7.86 -9.62 6.80
C ALA A 492 -7.22 -9.98 8.14
N THR A 493 -5.89 -10.06 8.15
CA THR A 493 -5.08 -10.15 9.36
C THR A 493 -5.18 -8.85 10.15
N LEU A 494 -5.35 -8.93 11.46
CA LEU A 494 -5.22 -7.78 12.36
C LEU A 494 -3.87 -7.84 13.04
N TYR A 495 -3.11 -6.75 13.01
CA TYR A 495 -1.79 -6.68 13.64
C TYR A 495 -1.85 -6.14 15.06
N ALA A 496 -0.87 -6.48 15.88
CA ALA A 496 -0.58 -5.74 17.10
C ALA A 496 -0.05 -4.35 16.73
N GLY A 497 -0.23 -3.35 17.61
CA GLY A 497 0.25 -1.99 17.34
C GLY A 497 1.75 -1.98 17.03
N GLY A 498 2.11 -1.40 15.88
CA GLY A 498 3.46 -1.42 15.33
C GLY A 498 3.72 -2.52 14.29
N GLY A 499 2.70 -3.27 13.88
CA GLY A 499 2.78 -4.22 12.75
C GLY A 499 3.55 -5.52 13.01
N ALA A 500 4.15 -5.70 14.19
CA ALA A 500 5.15 -6.74 14.43
C ALA A 500 4.62 -8.17 14.67
N ALA A 501 3.31 -8.35 14.87
CA ALA A 501 2.70 -9.66 15.12
C ALA A 501 1.20 -9.66 14.76
N ALA A 502 0.67 -10.79 14.31
CA ALA A 502 -0.76 -10.96 14.09
C ALA A 502 -1.52 -11.10 15.42
N ALA A 503 -2.38 -10.12 15.73
CA ALA A 503 -3.24 -10.10 16.90
C ALA A 503 -4.57 -10.88 16.70
N GLY A 504 -4.91 -11.22 15.45
CA GLY A 504 -6.15 -11.92 15.11
C GLY A 504 -6.56 -11.67 13.66
N THR A 505 -7.85 -11.78 13.36
CA THR A 505 -8.41 -11.46 12.04
C THR A 505 -9.71 -10.69 12.15
N VAL A 506 -10.11 -10.05 11.05
CA VAL A 506 -11.44 -9.48 10.85
C VAL A 506 -12.05 -10.11 9.61
N VAL A 507 -13.31 -10.52 9.71
CA VAL A 507 -14.09 -11.06 8.60
C VAL A 507 -15.25 -10.11 8.31
N THR A 508 -15.41 -9.76 7.05
CA THR A 508 -16.56 -9.00 6.54
C THR A 508 -17.44 -9.86 5.66
N TRP A 509 -18.72 -9.53 5.60
CA TRP A 509 -19.68 -10.14 4.67
C TRP A 509 -20.81 -9.17 4.37
N ILE A 510 -21.50 -9.40 3.27
CA ILE A 510 -22.78 -8.76 2.97
C ILE A 510 -23.90 -9.68 3.42
N GLN A 511 -24.86 -9.11 4.14
CA GLN A 511 -26.08 -9.77 4.56
C GLN A 511 -27.28 -9.11 3.88
N ASP A 512 -28.07 -9.90 3.17
CA ASP A 512 -29.27 -9.49 2.42
C ASP A 512 -30.49 -10.31 2.89
N ASP A 513 -31.69 -9.74 2.88
CA ASP A 513 -32.93 -10.49 3.15
C ASP A 513 -33.33 -11.44 2.00
N GLY A 514 -32.60 -11.38 0.87
CA GLY A 514 -32.76 -12.20 -0.33
C GLY A 514 -33.72 -11.58 -1.35
N ASN A 515 -34.14 -10.33 -1.16
CA ASN A 515 -35.00 -9.60 -2.07
C ASN A 515 -34.20 -8.53 -2.84
N PRO A 516 -33.86 -8.78 -4.12
CA PRO A 516 -33.01 -7.88 -4.91
C PRO A 516 -33.65 -6.52 -5.25
N ALA A 517 -34.87 -6.25 -4.76
CA ALA A 517 -35.58 -5.00 -4.95
C ALA A 517 -35.55 -4.08 -3.71
N THR A 518 -35.05 -4.57 -2.57
CA THR A 518 -34.90 -3.77 -1.34
C THR A 518 -33.44 -3.42 -1.12
N ALA A 519 -33.21 -2.14 -0.79
CA ALA A 519 -31.87 -1.63 -0.48
C ALA A 519 -31.59 -1.84 1.01
N ASP A 520 -31.55 -3.09 1.44
CA ASP A 520 -31.31 -3.51 2.81
C ASP A 520 -30.06 -4.37 3.00
N ASP A 521 -29.26 -4.51 1.94
CA ASP A 521 -27.93 -5.10 1.99
C ASP A 521 -27.09 -4.39 3.07
N ALA A 522 -26.59 -5.18 4.01
CA ALA A 522 -25.78 -4.68 5.11
C ALA A 522 -24.37 -5.26 5.04
N VAL A 523 -23.38 -4.38 5.01
CA VAL A 523 -21.98 -4.77 5.21
C VAL A 523 -21.77 -4.99 6.70
N MET A 524 -21.33 -6.19 7.06
CA MET A 524 -21.12 -6.63 8.42
C MET A 524 -19.64 -6.94 8.66
N ALA A 525 -19.19 -6.82 9.91
CA ALA A 525 -17.83 -7.18 10.31
C ALA A 525 -17.82 -7.92 11.66
N GLN A 526 -17.01 -8.98 11.77
CA GLN A 526 -16.72 -9.67 13.03
C GLN A 526 -15.22 -9.86 13.19
N ARG A 527 -14.71 -9.53 14.37
CA ARG A 527 -13.31 -9.77 14.75
C ARG A 527 -13.15 -11.15 15.37
N PHE A 528 -11.99 -11.75 15.16
CA PHE A 528 -11.56 -12.99 15.80
C PHE A 528 -10.19 -12.77 16.45
N ASP A 529 -9.97 -13.35 17.62
CA ASP A 529 -8.65 -13.35 18.24
C ASP A 529 -7.69 -14.33 17.56
N ALA A 530 -6.43 -14.31 17.97
CA ALA A 530 -5.39 -15.22 17.46
C ALA A 530 -5.66 -16.72 17.70
N SER A 531 -6.69 -17.09 18.47
CA SER A 531 -7.14 -18.49 18.63
C SER A 531 -8.35 -18.84 17.74
N GLY A 532 -8.80 -17.90 16.92
CA GLY A 532 -9.99 -18.06 16.08
C GLY A 532 -11.32 -17.92 16.81
N ALA A 533 -11.32 -17.45 18.06
CA ALA A 533 -12.55 -17.20 18.79
C ALA A 533 -13.11 -15.81 18.46
N ALA A 534 -14.43 -15.70 18.35
CA ALA A 534 -15.10 -14.43 18.06
C ALA A 534 -14.86 -13.41 19.19
N ALA A 535 -14.29 -12.26 18.82
CA ALA A 535 -14.01 -11.14 19.71
C ALA A 535 -15.16 -10.11 19.64
N GLY A 536 -16.06 -10.17 20.61
CA GLY A 536 -17.25 -9.31 20.65
C GLY A 536 -18.37 -9.78 19.71
N SER A 537 -19.35 -8.91 19.45
CA SER A 537 -20.48 -9.18 18.55
C SER A 537 -20.25 -8.58 17.16
N PRO A 538 -20.95 -9.07 16.12
CA PRO A 538 -20.88 -8.47 14.79
C PRO A 538 -21.29 -7.01 14.79
N VAL A 539 -20.60 -6.20 14.00
CA VAL A 539 -20.85 -4.77 13.82
C VAL A 539 -21.39 -4.53 12.43
N THR A 540 -22.41 -3.68 12.31
CA THR A 540 -22.89 -3.17 11.02
C THR A 540 -21.99 -2.02 10.56
N VAL A 541 -21.32 -2.21 9.42
CA VAL A 541 -20.45 -1.22 8.77
C VAL A 541 -21.30 -0.24 7.97
N ALA A 542 -22.17 -0.76 7.10
CA ALA A 542 -23.08 -0.02 6.26
C ALA A 542 -24.42 -0.77 6.14
N ASN A 543 -25.52 -0.04 5.95
CA ASN A 543 -26.87 -0.59 5.81
C ASN A 543 -27.83 0.37 5.07
N ALA A 544 -27.26 1.25 4.24
CA ALA A 544 -28.00 2.28 3.55
C ALA A 544 -27.62 2.24 2.07
N LEU A 545 -28.62 2.21 1.19
CA LEU A 545 -28.48 1.93 -0.24
C LEU A 545 -28.13 0.46 -0.52
N PHE A 546 -28.01 0.09 -1.79
CA PHE A 546 -27.64 -1.28 -2.18
C PHE A 546 -26.13 -1.45 -2.03
N GLN A 547 -25.70 -2.61 -1.54
CA GLN A 547 -24.30 -2.97 -1.32
C GLN A 547 -24.08 -4.34 -1.98
N HIS A 548 -23.02 -4.48 -2.76
CA HIS A 548 -22.73 -5.69 -3.53
C HIS A 548 -21.34 -6.26 -3.25
N GLU A 549 -20.37 -5.41 -2.96
CA GLU A 549 -18.99 -5.77 -2.65
C GLU A 549 -18.43 -4.95 -1.47
N ALA A 550 -17.61 -5.61 -0.66
CA ALA A 550 -16.88 -5.06 0.47
C ALA A 550 -15.52 -5.72 0.58
N ALA A 551 -14.49 -4.92 0.84
CA ALA A 551 -13.14 -5.40 1.09
C ALA A 551 -12.63 -4.86 2.42
N VAL A 552 -11.69 -5.60 3.03
CA VAL A 552 -11.11 -5.26 4.34
C VAL A 552 -9.61 -5.47 4.32
N THR A 553 -8.87 -4.56 4.96
CA THR A 553 -7.44 -4.73 5.27
C THR A 553 -7.20 -4.38 6.74
N GLY A 554 -6.35 -5.15 7.42
CA GLY A 554 -5.79 -4.73 8.69
C GLY A 554 -4.67 -3.73 8.48
N LEU A 555 -4.36 -2.99 9.55
CA LEU A 555 -3.41 -1.90 9.50
C LEU A 555 -2.28 -2.09 10.51
N ARG A 556 -1.08 -1.57 10.22
CA ARG A 556 0.09 -1.61 11.12
C ARG A 556 -0.13 -0.88 12.45
N ASP A 557 -1.05 0.08 12.50
CA ASP A 557 -1.47 0.72 13.76
C ASP A 557 -2.32 -0.20 14.66
N GLY A 558 -2.63 -1.40 14.16
CA GLY A 558 -3.44 -2.43 14.78
C GLY A 558 -4.94 -2.32 14.53
N GLY A 559 -5.37 -1.29 13.80
CA GLY A 559 -6.73 -1.10 13.31
C GLY A 559 -7.03 -1.86 12.02
N PHE A 560 -8.13 -1.50 11.38
CA PHE A 560 -8.52 -2.00 10.06
C PHE A 560 -9.41 -1.01 9.32
N ILE A 561 -9.42 -1.09 7.99
CA ILE A 561 -10.33 -0.34 7.12
C ILE A 561 -11.23 -1.32 6.40
N VAL A 562 -12.52 -0.98 6.36
CA VAL A 562 -13.50 -1.62 5.48
C VAL A 562 -13.88 -0.63 4.40
N VAL A 563 -13.82 -1.06 3.14
CA VAL A 563 -14.35 -0.34 1.98
C VAL A 563 -15.51 -1.12 1.38
N TRP A 564 -16.46 -0.42 0.77
CA TRP A 564 -17.64 -1.05 0.18
C TRP A 564 -18.24 -0.19 -0.93
N ASP A 565 -19.04 -0.79 -1.81
CA ASP A 565 -19.83 -0.05 -2.79
C ASP A 565 -21.20 0.36 -2.22
N SER A 566 -21.67 1.53 -2.61
CA SER A 566 -22.99 2.04 -2.29
C SER A 566 -23.67 2.51 -3.56
N VAL A 567 -24.62 1.71 -4.03
CA VAL A 567 -25.35 1.97 -5.28
C VAL A 567 -26.65 2.71 -4.98
N ALA A 568 -26.73 3.95 -5.45
CA ALA A 568 -27.93 4.76 -5.35
C ALA A 568 -29.05 4.23 -6.25
N ALA A 569 -30.28 4.64 -5.96
CA ALA A 569 -31.46 4.20 -6.71
C ALA A 569 -31.48 4.63 -8.19
N ASP A 570 -30.66 5.62 -8.58
CA ASP A 570 -30.46 6.04 -9.96
C ASP A 570 -29.37 5.23 -10.71
N GLY A 571 -28.75 4.27 -10.02
CA GLY A 571 -27.69 3.42 -10.56
C GLY A 571 -26.30 4.04 -10.49
N THR A 572 -26.12 5.17 -9.81
CA THR A 572 -24.79 5.72 -9.51
C THR A 572 -24.16 5.01 -8.33
N THR A 573 -22.88 4.69 -8.42
CA THR A 573 -22.13 3.94 -7.41
C THR A 573 -21.05 4.83 -6.80
N ALA A 574 -21.00 4.83 -5.46
CA ALA A 574 -19.91 5.41 -4.70
C ALA A 574 -19.16 4.29 -3.97
N ILE A 575 -17.84 4.38 -3.94
CA ILE A 575 -16.99 3.53 -3.10
C ILE A 575 -16.79 4.30 -1.80
N MET A 576 -17.15 3.66 -0.71
CA MET A 576 -17.12 4.25 0.62
C MET A 576 -16.08 3.54 1.47
N GLY A 577 -15.56 4.21 2.48
CA GLY A 577 -14.57 3.68 3.39
C GLY A 577 -14.81 4.11 4.83
N ARG A 578 -14.33 3.27 5.76
CA ARG A 578 -14.32 3.59 7.18
C ARG A 578 -13.20 2.87 7.92
N TYR A 579 -12.51 3.62 8.78
CA TYR A 579 -11.48 3.11 9.68
C TYR A 579 -12.06 2.73 11.05
N TYR A 580 -11.52 1.65 11.58
CA TYR A 580 -11.82 1.09 12.88
C TYR A 580 -10.53 0.89 13.66
N MET A 581 -10.55 1.30 14.93
CA MET A 581 -9.48 0.99 15.87
C MET A 581 -9.36 -0.53 16.05
N GLY A 582 -8.20 -1.01 16.51
CA GLY A 582 -7.95 -2.44 16.74
C GLY A 582 -8.92 -3.12 17.73
N VAL A 583 -9.65 -2.35 18.54
CA VAL A 583 -10.72 -2.84 19.43
C VAL A 583 -12.09 -2.98 18.74
N GLY A 584 -12.22 -2.58 17.47
CA GLY A 584 -13.45 -2.67 16.67
C GLY A 584 -14.38 -1.45 16.78
N PHE A 585 -13.94 -0.34 17.38
CA PHE A 585 -14.73 0.90 17.40
C PHE A 585 -14.44 1.73 16.14
N PRO A 586 -15.48 2.21 15.45
CA PRO A 586 -15.28 3.10 14.31
C PRO A 586 -14.79 4.47 14.77
N THR A 587 -14.00 5.10 13.92
CA THR A 587 -13.40 6.42 14.13
C THR A 587 -13.60 7.28 12.89
N GLY A 588 -13.81 8.58 13.09
CA GLY A 588 -14.12 9.49 12.00
C GLY A 588 -15.53 9.32 11.42
N GLN A 589 -15.80 10.05 10.34
CA GLN A 589 -16.99 9.87 9.52
C GLN A 589 -16.76 8.76 8.50
N VAL A 590 -17.80 8.31 7.82
CA VAL A 590 -17.64 7.55 6.57
C VAL A 590 -17.17 8.54 5.49
N TRP A 591 -16.26 8.11 4.61
CA TRP A 591 -15.78 8.91 3.49
C TRP A 591 -15.98 8.19 2.16
N GLN A 592 -16.01 8.96 1.08
CA GLN A 592 -16.03 8.44 -0.28
C GLN A 592 -14.60 8.34 -0.80
N VAL A 593 -14.25 7.20 -1.39
CA VAL A 593 -12.93 6.91 -1.96
C VAL A 593 -12.86 7.46 -3.38
N ASN A 594 -13.75 7.02 -4.26
CA ASN A 594 -13.74 7.42 -5.67
C ASN A 594 -14.13 8.90 -5.85
N GLN A 595 -13.48 9.55 -6.81
CA GLN A 595 -13.67 10.96 -7.12
C GLN A 595 -14.61 11.18 -8.31
N GLY A 596 -14.60 10.25 -9.28
CA GLY A 596 -15.47 10.24 -10.43
C GLY A 596 -16.77 9.48 -10.18
N ALA A 597 -17.86 9.90 -10.83
CA ALA A 597 -19.12 9.17 -10.76
C ALA A 597 -18.99 7.82 -11.49
N ILE A 598 -19.32 6.72 -10.81
CA ILE A 598 -19.34 5.37 -11.39
C ILE A 598 -20.79 5.06 -11.78
N ALA A 599 -21.00 4.62 -13.02
CA ALA A 599 -22.30 4.19 -13.50
C ALA A 599 -22.44 2.67 -13.41
N GLY A 600 -23.48 2.20 -12.72
CA GLY A 600 -23.76 0.78 -12.54
C GLY A 600 -22.94 0.12 -11.45
N GLN A 601 -23.13 -1.18 -11.28
CA GLN A 601 -22.42 -2.00 -10.32
C GLN A 601 -20.94 -2.11 -10.70
N LEU A 602 -20.05 -2.01 -9.70
CA LEU A 602 -18.62 -2.26 -9.86
C LEU A 602 -18.30 -3.75 -9.67
N ALA A 603 -17.07 -4.14 -9.97
CA ALA A 603 -16.56 -5.46 -9.68
C ALA A 603 -15.15 -5.40 -9.08
N ALA A 604 -14.81 -6.43 -8.30
CA ALA A 604 -13.49 -6.65 -7.73
C ALA A 604 -12.95 -5.47 -6.90
N LEU A 605 -13.79 -4.97 -6.00
CA LEU A 605 -13.34 -4.05 -4.97
C LEU A 605 -12.25 -4.70 -4.12
N SER A 606 -11.15 -3.99 -3.92
CA SER A 606 -9.99 -4.45 -3.16
C SER A 606 -9.41 -3.33 -2.31
N VAL A 607 -8.79 -3.70 -1.19
CA VAL A 607 -8.09 -2.76 -0.31
C VAL A 607 -6.85 -3.41 0.31
N THR A 608 -5.74 -2.67 0.39
CA THR A 608 -4.50 -3.11 1.03
C THR A 608 -3.74 -1.91 1.61
N GLU A 609 -2.90 -2.12 2.63
CA GLU A 609 -1.96 -1.11 3.13
C GLU A 609 -0.59 -1.32 2.50
N GLY A 610 -0.07 -0.29 1.82
CA GLY A 610 1.31 -0.20 1.35
C GLY A 610 2.29 0.00 2.50
N GLU A 611 3.58 -0.27 2.29
CA GLU A 611 4.62 -0.13 3.34
C GLU A 611 4.80 1.29 3.87
N ASP A 612 4.53 2.27 3.03
CA ASP A 612 4.50 3.69 3.35
C ASP A 612 3.28 4.12 4.18
N GLY A 613 2.41 3.18 4.57
CA GLY A 613 1.19 3.42 5.32
C GLY A 613 0.03 3.95 4.48
N ARG A 614 0.20 4.07 3.15
CA ARG A 614 -0.89 4.41 2.25
C ARG A 614 -1.84 3.23 2.12
N VAL A 615 -3.14 3.50 2.10
CA VAL A 615 -4.16 2.48 1.85
C VAL A 615 -4.58 2.58 0.40
N ILE A 616 -4.40 1.51 -0.35
CA ILE A 616 -4.72 1.45 -1.76
C ILE A 616 -6.06 0.77 -1.93
N VAL A 617 -6.99 1.44 -2.60
CA VAL A 617 -8.30 0.90 -2.98
C VAL A 617 -8.38 0.76 -4.48
N GLY A 618 -8.73 -0.43 -4.98
CA GLY A 618 -8.87 -0.74 -6.40
C GLY A 618 -10.27 -1.23 -6.75
N TRP A 619 -10.76 -0.92 -7.96
CA TRP A 619 -12.06 -1.38 -8.45
C TRP A 619 -12.13 -1.47 -9.97
N THR A 620 -13.09 -2.23 -10.50
CA THR A 620 -13.44 -2.30 -11.92
C THR A 620 -14.79 -1.68 -12.19
N ASP A 621 -14.89 -0.78 -13.18
CA ASP A 621 -16.16 -0.19 -13.58
C ASP A 621 -16.95 -1.07 -14.59
N GLY A 622 -18.20 -0.67 -14.89
CA GLY A 622 -19.05 -1.36 -15.86
C GLY A 622 -18.52 -1.36 -17.31
N ALA A 623 -17.47 -0.60 -17.61
CA ALA A 623 -16.76 -0.59 -18.89
C ALA A 623 -15.52 -1.51 -18.90
N ALA A 624 -15.33 -2.32 -17.85
CA ALA A 624 -14.17 -3.19 -17.65
C ALA A 624 -12.84 -2.42 -17.59
N GLN A 625 -12.87 -1.20 -17.04
CA GLN A 625 -11.69 -0.42 -16.73
C GLN A 625 -11.34 -0.60 -15.25
N THR A 626 -10.07 -0.85 -14.95
CA THR A 626 -9.57 -0.89 -13.58
C THR A 626 -9.11 0.50 -13.16
N TRP A 627 -9.52 0.89 -11.96
CA TRP A 627 -9.20 2.15 -11.32
C TRP A 627 -8.62 1.92 -9.93
N GLN A 628 -7.88 2.92 -9.44
CA GLN A 628 -7.28 2.89 -8.12
C GLN A 628 -7.30 4.28 -7.48
N GLN A 629 -7.34 4.28 -6.15
CA GLN A 629 -7.16 5.46 -5.31
C GLN A 629 -6.29 5.12 -4.09
N GLY A 630 -5.21 5.87 -3.87
CA GLY A 630 -4.47 5.87 -2.61
C GLY A 630 -5.17 6.76 -1.59
N ILE A 631 -5.27 6.33 -0.34
CA ILE A 631 -5.90 7.07 0.77
C ILE A 631 -5.10 6.95 2.07
N GLY A 632 -5.21 7.94 2.95
CA GLY A 632 -4.78 7.82 4.34
C GLY A 632 -5.84 7.16 5.22
N TYR A 633 -5.47 6.89 6.48
CA TYR A 633 -6.38 6.27 7.45
C TYR A 633 -7.59 7.14 7.82
N ASP A 634 -7.47 8.45 7.60
CA ASP A 634 -8.56 9.42 7.78
C ASP A 634 -9.43 9.59 6.53
N GLY A 635 -9.13 8.87 5.46
CA GLY A 635 -9.87 8.89 4.19
C GLY A 635 -9.49 10.02 3.23
N ARG A 636 -8.45 10.82 3.54
CA ARG A 636 -7.89 11.75 2.55
C ARG A 636 -7.29 10.95 1.40
N VAL A 637 -7.47 11.45 0.18
CA VAL A 637 -7.08 10.74 -1.03
C VAL A 637 -5.83 11.38 -1.64
N GLU A 638 -4.95 10.56 -2.21
CA GLU A 638 -3.84 11.00 -3.06
C GLU A 638 -4.38 11.44 -4.43
N PHE A 639 -3.92 12.56 -4.98
CA PHE A 639 -4.48 13.01 -6.25
C PHE A 639 -3.70 12.51 -7.48
N ALA A 640 -4.34 11.65 -8.27
CA ALA A 640 -3.86 11.29 -9.60
C ALA A 640 -4.45 12.23 -10.67
N SER A 641 -3.74 12.41 -11.79
CA SER A 641 -4.28 13.10 -12.97
C SER A 641 -4.61 12.06 -14.05
N ALA A 642 -5.84 12.04 -14.58
CA ALA A 642 -6.24 11.04 -15.57
C ALA A 642 -5.55 11.29 -16.94
N PRO A 643 -5.02 10.27 -17.65
CA PRO A 643 -4.19 10.46 -18.85
C PRO A 643 -4.89 11.15 -20.04
N ALA A 644 -6.21 11.00 -20.17
CA ALA A 644 -6.96 11.46 -21.36
C ALA A 644 -7.85 12.69 -21.10
N ALA A 645 -8.38 12.86 -19.89
CA ALA A 645 -9.26 13.98 -19.56
C ALA A 645 -8.48 15.26 -19.27
N THR A 646 -7.26 15.16 -18.72
CA THR A 646 -6.43 16.30 -18.29
C THR A 646 -5.90 17.13 -19.46
N ALA A 647 -5.55 16.53 -20.60
CA ALA A 647 -5.14 17.31 -21.77
C ALA A 647 -6.23 18.28 -22.22
N SER A 648 -7.50 17.85 -22.16
CA SER A 648 -8.67 18.70 -22.47
C SER A 648 -9.01 19.64 -21.32
N LEU A 649 -8.95 19.20 -20.07
CA LEU A 649 -9.34 19.98 -18.88
C LEU A 649 -8.34 21.05 -18.51
N VAL A 650 -7.04 20.73 -18.55
CA VAL A 650 -5.95 21.71 -18.35
C VAL A 650 -5.95 22.69 -19.51
N GLN A 651 -6.13 22.24 -20.75
CA GLN A 651 -6.22 23.14 -21.89
C GLN A 651 -7.50 24.00 -21.86
N ALA A 652 -8.63 23.46 -21.38
CA ALA A 652 -9.88 24.20 -21.20
C ALA A 652 -9.81 25.19 -20.01
N ALA A 653 -9.18 24.83 -18.90
CA ALA A 653 -8.95 25.72 -17.76
C ALA A 653 -7.98 26.85 -18.15
N VAL A 654 -6.88 26.51 -18.82
CA VAL A 654 -5.92 27.48 -19.38
C VAL A 654 -6.62 28.38 -20.43
N GLN A 655 -7.47 27.84 -21.31
CA GLN A 655 -8.19 28.63 -22.32
C GLN A 655 -9.33 29.49 -21.74
N ALA A 656 -10.05 29.01 -20.72
CA ALA A 656 -11.11 29.75 -20.05
C ALA A 656 -10.56 30.93 -19.23
N MET A 657 -9.34 30.78 -18.69
CA MET A 657 -8.65 31.81 -17.92
C MET A 657 -7.78 32.74 -18.79
N ALA A 658 -7.40 32.33 -20.00
CA ALA A 658 -6.65 33.14 -20.96
C ALA A 658 -7.51 34.15 -21.75
N LEU A 659 -8.79 34.34 -21.42
CA LEU A 659 -9.59 35.40 -22.03
C LEU A 659 -9.11 36.77 -21.52
N PRO A 660 -8.61 37.66 -22.40
CA PRO A 660 -8.30 39.02 -22.01
C PRO A 660 -9.58 39.73 -21.59
N ALA A 661 -9.52 40.51 -20.52
CA ALA A 661 -10.46 41.60 -20.36
C ALA A 661 -10.32 42.52 -21.59
N ASP A 662 -11.41 42.66 -22.34
CA ASP A 662 -11.68 43.70 -23.36
C ASP A 662 -11.45 43.33 -24.85
N ASP A 663 -12.47 42.73 -25.48
CA ASP A 663 -13.02 43.22 -26.75
C ASP A 663 -14.53 42.91 -26.77
N GLY A 664 -15.36 43.95 -26.87
CA GLY A 664 -16.81 43.94 -26.70
C GLY A 664 -17.61 43.18 -27.77
N GLN A 665 -17.42 41.87 -27.87
CA GLN A 665 -18.29 40.97 -28.62
C GLN A 665 -18.72 39.83 -27.69
N GLN A 666 -19.95 39.91 -27.17
CA GLN A 666 -20.58 38.83 -26.43
C GLN A 666 -20.67 37.57 -27.31
N GLN A 667 -19.82 36.57 -27.06
CA GLN A 667 -20.23 35.18 -27.28
C GLN A 667 -20.83 34.69 -25.97
N VAL A 668 -22.16 34.62 -25.97
CA VAL A 668 -22.94 34.05 -24.88
C VAL A 668 -22.68 32.54 -24.90
N VAL A 669 -21.88 32.06 -23.95
CA VAL A 669 -22.01 30.69 -23.43
C VAL A 669 -23.02 30.80 -22.29
N GLU A 670 -24.24 30.29 -22.47
CA GLU A 670 -25.21 30.22 -21.38
C GLU A 670 -24.71 29.22 -20.33
N LEU A 671 -24.16 29.76 -19.25
CA LEU A 671 -23.80 29.02 -18.03
C LEU A 671 -25.01 29.01 -17.10
N THR A 672 -25.65 27.86 -16.91
CA THR A 672 -26.72 27.70 -15.92
C THR A 672 -26.17 27.05 -14.65
N GLY A 673 -25.75 27.87 -13.68
CA GLY A 673 -25.39 27.45 -12.33
C GLY A 673 -25.64 28.61 -11.36
N VAL A 674 -26.35 28.35 -10.25
CA VAL A 674 -26.75 29.36 -9.27
C VAL A 674 -25.57 29.65 -8.32
N PRO A 675 -25.17 30.92 -8.11
CA PRO A 675 -24.07 31.25 -7.20
C PRO A 675 -24.44 31.01 -5.73
N HIS A 676 -23.56 30.34 -4.98
CA HIS A 676 -23.61 30.27 -3.52
C HIS A 676 -22.56 31.21 -2.89
N PRO A 677 -22.93 32.03 -1.89
CA PRO A 677 -21.98 32.90 -1.19
C PRO A 677 -21.21 32.12 -0.11
N GLY A 678 -19.91 31.89 -0.32
CA GLY A 678 -18.96 31.46 0.71
C GLY A 678 -18.46 32.63 1.55
N THR A 679 -18.21 32.41 2.85
CA THR A 679 -17.92 33.44 3.86
C THR A 679 -16.52 34.08 3.83
N HIS A 680 -15.74 33.91 2.75
CA HIS A 680 -14.40 34.50 2.62
C HIS A 680 -14.12 35.17 1.27
N GLY A 681 -15.07 35.96 0.75
CA GLY A 681 -14.78 37.04 -0.22
C GLY A 681 -14.14 36.68 -1.58
N GLY A 682 -13.93 35.40 -1.89
CA GLY A 682 -13.52 34.92 -3.21
C GLY A 682 -14.73 34.60 -4.10
N MET A 683 -14.60 34.86 -5.40
CA MET A 683 -15.52 34.34 -6.43
C MET A 683 -15.09 32.90 -6.74
N PHE A 684 -15.93 31.93 -6.39
CA PHE A 684 -15.71 30.51 -6.68
C PHE A 684 -16.28 30.18 -8.07
N TYR A 685 -15.56 29.37 -8.83
CA TYR A 685 -16.06 28.78 -10.07
C TYR A 685 -15.91 27.26 -9.96
N ASP A 686 -17.00 26.58 -9.62
CA ASP A 686 -17.08 25.12 -9.76
C ASP A 686 -17.26 24.79 -11.24
N ILE A 687 -16.33 24.01 -11.80
CA ILE A 687 -16.48 23.43 -13.13
C ILE A 687 -17.20 22.09 -12.95
N ALA A 688 -18.51 22.09 -13.14
CA ALA A 688 -19.28 20.86 -13.31
C ALA A 688 -19.29 20.48 -14.79
N LEU A 689 -18.84 19.27 -15.14
CA LEU A 689 -19.09 18.66 -16.45
C LEU A 689 -20.28 17.73 -16.36
N MET A 690 -21.24 17.90 -17.27
CA MET A 690 -22.24 16.89 -17.62
C MET A 690 -21.62 15.81 -18.50
#